data_AF-A0A6I2XJ52-F1
#
_entry.id   AF-A0A6I2XJ52-F1
#
_cell.length_a   1.000
_cell.length_b   1.000
_cell.length_c   1.000
_cell.angle_alpha   90.00
_cell.angle_beta   90.00
_cell.angle_gamma   90.00
#
_symmetry.space_group_name_H-M   'P 1'
#
loop_
_entity.id
_entity.type
_entity.pdbx_description
1 polymer ?
#
loop_
_entity_poly.entity_id
_entity_poly.type
_entity_poly.pdbx_seq_one_letter_code
_entity_poly.pdbx_strand_id
1 'polypeptide(L)'
;MSESKIPELEIAGDSFDLWLSEIKQIGGSDPLSHFRDNSFGQINLERAHPGGLAQFVTGRPTLLSNLVRDPLSFSRALSAARRIKSKQLSLSEHFGLDTLYMASGLVDLSADGKELRMPVLLWPVNLVRKQDDFELSLSRKAIVNPALAPALYAAYGVRLNKEDLLVHVQVGSDPIPIRVLDHIASLTDSVGSPELRRILVISNFSSAAIELAADFRRSDNPVLKLLSGDLIVDTSNELGVADPIAVTDSDATQTKIVSRALAGASFAVESLPGCGYTQTVVLLIAALSHQGKRVLVLAPRRQTLNELSDRMARIGLQGLGIRSSSTWMDMIGAISRNEKAKPANYSSLATLRDSSREQVSNYFASFSKVDGELGVSIEQALEQLSRLAASRKPPLNEARIDADQLGRHRDLTFAMTLLRQASELGEFEIGPEDSCWFRARFENPQEIPARIELAKALHQGSFQSLADQLAEFTKTVEFVPAQSVTDWVSYLELFVGVRETLDKFKPEVFDRPLTELIFATAPRKDKSVMSGANRRRLKKLAKEYLRPGMHVADMHLALKEIQSQRDMWARHCLVAKAPQVPLGIAKAQSALNTFVEELKVLQLHLDSGTLNPVLVEQPLEKLRSILQSLAEDISILDNYPERAMTQSRLDEAGLGQLSVELANLHTTKDALLAELELAWWKSALETLLQRSGSSLAGDHNQVVANEQRFAQSEADLIREGAKTVAFELATSWKKALEVFPTEAQTLKELLKLKRAVLAEVQTLAPNIYKSLAPVVMCSPYEVPTVLSRGDSFDVAIVLDGAGSSIAENYSGLARASQAIIFGDDAIAAATGFSLECLPDESSERVLPESIFTAARSVMPLEVLKRSYRSSGQVLGDYVNSEFYGDRIIFEPSRDSYFGLSNSLLVKVAAAKATETESLDEEVTQVVDLIFSHATWSPQDSLLVATASQKHAERLDQALQAGMRDKAHLAEFFEGHGREKFEITTIQDLAHRIADRVIFSVGFGKGSNGSAPKSLGLISHRDGSRYLANCLVSARKHITVVSALDAVDLVDPSIIGCDVLREMLGEISKPNPKAIEADVNPMIADLAIRLTKLGVTTRTNFSSRLKLVASVGEKAAVVEPDWGLLGYNLSERHRLRPMMLRSLGWDYIRVPSFELFADPELVARRIAIALGIEVSKKPQPLFEMEPRAFEDTHSAWGDPVDSNDQRLREDKPPHWG
;
A
#
# COMPACT_ATOMS: atom_id res chain seq x y z
N MET A 1 -35.09 -34.07 -19.01
CA MET A 1 -35.04 -35.35 -19.74
C MET A 1 -34.31 -35.14 -21.06
N SER A 2 -33.00 -35.38 -21.04
CA SER A 2 -32.17 -35.71 -22.21
C SER A 2 -30.90 -36.32 -21.61
N GLU A 3 -30.93 -37.64 -21.44
CA GLU A 3 -29.81 -38.43 -20.93
C GLU A 3 -28.64 -38.37 -21.92
N SER A 4 -27.63 -37.53 -21.63
CA SER A 4 -26.28 -37.76 -22.14
C SER A 4 -25.58 -38.65 -21.13
N LYS A 5 -25.39 -39.93 -21.50
CA LYS A 5 -24.56 -40.89 -20.77
C LYS A 5 -23.19 -40.27 -20.49
N ILE A 6 -22.95 -39.98 -19.21
CA ILE A 6 -21.61 -39.79 -18.64
C ILE A 6 -20.93 -41.17 -18.73
N PRO A 7 -19.71 -41.31 -19.27
CA PRO A 7 -18.99 -42.56 -19.17
C PRO A 7 -18.70 -42.85 -17.70
N GLU A 8 -19.11 -44.03 -17.23
CA GLU A 8 -18.68 -44.55 -15.93
C GLU A 8 -17.15 -44.55 -15.86
N LEU A 9 -16.60 -43.77 -14.94
CA LEU A 9 -15.18 -43.70 -14.60
C LEU A 9 -14.75 -45.02 -13.92
N GLU A 10 -14.32 -46.00 -14.71
CA GLU A 10 -13.39 -47.04 -14.27
C GLU A 10 -11.94 -46.57 -14.50
N ILE A 11 -11.42 -45.60 -13.74
CA ILE A 11 -9.97 -45.28 -13.77
C ILE A 11 -9.51 -44.77 -12.39
N ALA A 12 -9.25 -45.68 -11.44
CA ALA A 12 -8.50 -45.36 -10.21
C ALA A 12 -7.16 -46.13 -10.13
N GLY A 13 -6.83 -46.91 -11.16
CA GLY A 13 -5.60 -47.72 -11.23
C GLY A 13 -4.40 -47.00 -11.83
N ASP A 14 -4.60 -46.07 -12.77
CA ASP A 14 -3.54 -45.59 -13.66
C ASP A 14 -2.59 -44.55 -13.00
N SER A 15 -3.08 -43.66 -12.13
CA SER A 15 -2.27 -42.56 -11.59
C SER A 15 -1.15 -43.02 -10.65
N PHE A 16 -1.39 -44.04 -9.81
CA PHE A 16 -0.36 -44.58 -8.91
C PHE A 16 0.75 -45.30 -9.67
N ASP A 17 0.39 -46.04 -10.73
CA ASP A 17 1.36 -46.76 -11.54
C ASP A 17 2.19 -45.78 -12.40
N LEU A 18 1.56 -44.68 -12.85
CA LEU A 18 2.26 -43.54 -13.47
C LEU A 18 3.30 -42.94 -12.50
N TRP A 19 2.90 -42.56 -11.28
CA TRP A 19 3.84 -41.96 -10.32
C TRP A 19 5.00 -42.90 -9.96
N LEU A 20 4.74 -44.20 -9.79
CA LEU A 20 5.80 -45.18 -9.57
C LEU A 20 6.75 -45.30 -10.77
N SER A 21 6.23 -45.18 -11.99
CA SER A 21 7.05 -45.18 -13.21
C SER A 21 7.92 -43.92 -13.29
N GLU A 22 7.39 -42.75 -12.92
CA GLU A 22 8.13 -41.49 -12.85
C GLU A 22 9.25 -41.56 -11.81
N ILE A 23 8.98 -42.07 -10.59
CA ILE A 23 10.00 -42.25 -9.54
C ILE A 23 11.19 -43.06 -10.06
N LYS A 24 10.93 -44.14 -10.82
CA LYS A 24 11.98 -45.00 -11.38
C LYS A 24 12.78 -44.34 -12.50
N GLN A 25 12.28 -43.25 -13.10
CA GLN A 25 12.95 -42.50 -14.17
C GLN A 25 13.68 -41.25 -13.64
N ILE A 26 13.54 -40.91 -12.35
CA ILE A 26 14.28 -39.80 -11.71
C ILE A 26 15.78 -40.01 -11.92
N GLY A 27 16.46 -38.98 -12.44
CA GLY A 27 17.89 -39.03 -12.72
C GLY A 27 18.27 -39.60 -14.09
N GLY A 28 17.30 -40.02 -14.92
CA GLY A 28 17.53 -40.61 -16.24
C GLY A 28 17.92 -42.09 -16.15
N SER A 29 19.01 -42.49 -16.81
CA SER A 29 19.59 -43.82 -16.63
C SER A 29 20.13 -43.95 -15.20
N ASP A 30 19.60 -44.88 -14.40
CA ASP A 30 20.13 -45.15 -13.06
C ASP A 30 21.45 -45.94 -13.15
N PRO A 31 22.62 -45.30 -12.87
CA PRO A 31 23.91 -45.96 -12.98
C PRO A 31 24.15 -46.99 -11.86
N LEU A 32 23.29 -47.04 -10.83
CA LEU A 32 23.35 -48.05 -9.77
C LEU A 32 22.66 -49.36 -10.16
N SER A 33 21.67 -49.31 -11.05
CA SER A 33 21.00 -50.51 -11.60
C SER A 33 21.52 -50.91 -12.98
N HIS A 34 22.01 -49.94 -13.77
CA HIS A 34 22.48 -50.12 -15.14
C HIS A 34 23.79 -49.40 -15.38
N PHE A 35 24.86 -49.83 -14.71
CA PHE A 35 26.20 -49.28 -14.90
C PHE A 35 26.68 -49.44 -16.35
N ARG A 36 27.18 -48.35 -16.92
CA ARG A 36 27.76 -48.29 -18.27
C ARG A 36 29.11 -47.59 -18.23
N ASP A 37 30.06 -48.06 -19.03
CA ASP A 37 31.34 -47.37 -19.17
C ASP A 37 31.15 -46.07 -19.96
N ASN A 38 31.57 -44.95 -19.37
CA ASN A 38 31.41 -43.61 -19.93
C ASN A 38 32.70 -42.79 -19.74
N SER A 39 33.58 -42.80 -20.74
CA SER A 39 34.85 -42.05 -20.68
C SER A 39 34.70 -40.52 -20.66
N PHE A 40 33.51 -39.98 -20.92
CA PHE A 40 33.24 -38.54 -20.91
C PHE A 40 33.00 -38.00 -19.49
N GLY A 41 32.31 -38.80 -18.66
CA GLY A 41 31.80 -38.44 -17.33
C GLY A 41 32.31 -39.33 -16.18
N GLN A 42 33.36 -40.12 -16.41
CA GLN A 42 33.91 -41.04 -15.40
C GLN A 42 35.42 -40.90 -15.29
N ILE A 43 35.93 -41.02 -14.06
CA ILE A 43 37.36 -41.16 -13.79
C ILE A 43 37.61 -42.62 -13.40
N ASN A 44 38.22 -43.37 -14.32
CA ASN A 44 38.60 -44.76 -14.08
C ASN A 44 39.97 -44.83 -13.37
N LEU A 45 40.00 -45.45 -12.18
CA LEU A 45 41.17 -45.59 -11.31
C LEU A 45 41.78 -47.00 -11.33
N GLU A 46 41.32 -47.92 -12.18
CA GLU A 46 41.90 -49.27 -12.29
C GLU A 46 43.37 -49.25 -12.72
N ARG A 47 43.75 -48.26 -13.54
CA ARG A 47 45.12 -48.03 -13.99
C ARG A 47 45.83 -46.91 -13.19
N ALA A 48 45.33 -46.55 -12.02
CA ALA A 48 45.92 -45.52 -11.18
C ALA A 48 47.32 -45.91 -10.68
N HIS A 49 48.20 -44.93 -10.50
CA HIS A 49 49.54 -45.17 -10.00
C HIS A 49 49.50 -45.71 -8.55
N PRO A 50 50.18 -46.83 -8.22
CA PRO A 50 50.03 -47.52 -6.93
C PRO A 50 50.29 -46.64 -5.71
N GLY A 51 51.30 -45.76 -5.79
CA GLY A 51 51.62 -44.84 -4.70
C GLY A 51 50.53 -43.78 -4.43
N GLY A 52 49.89 -43.28 -5.49
CA GLY A 52 48.77 -42.32 -5.36
C GLY A 52 47.51 -43.02 -4.86
N LEU A 53 47.23 -44.22 -5.38
CA LEU A 53 46.07 -45.02 -4.97
C LEU A 53 46.14 -45.40 -3.49
N ALA A 54 47.32 -45.82 -3.00
CA ALA A 54 47.53 -46.12 -1.58
C ALA A 54 47.25 -44.91 -0.68
N GLN A 55 47.69 -43.71 -1.09
CA GLN A 55 47.40 -42.48 -0.36
C GLN A 55 45.90 -42.17 -0.35
N PHE A 56 45.24 -42.24 -1.51
CA PHE A 56 43.82 -41.95 -1.67
C PHE A 56 42.92 -42.89 -0.87
N VAL A 57 43.19 -44.20 -0.90
CA VAL A 57 42.40 -45.23 -0.19
C VAL A 57 42.52 -45.10 1.34
N THR A 58 43.64 -44.56 1.86
CA THR A 58 43.76 -44.24 3.30
C THR A 58 42.97 -42.99 3.72
N GLY A 59 42.25 -42.36 2.78
CA GLY A 59 41.47 -41.15 3.00
C GLY A 59 42.31 -39.87 3.05
N ARG A 60 43.59 -39.92 2.65
CA ARG A 60 44.46 -38.73 2.59
C ARG A 60 44.15 -37.93 1.32
N PRO A 61 44.14 -36.59 1.39
CA PRO A 61 44.05 -35.75 0.20
C PRO A 61 45.15 -36.12 -0.81
N THR A 62 44.76 -36.38 -2.05
CA THR A 62 45.64 -36.84 -3.13
C THR A 62 45.32 -36.10 -4.41
N LEU A 63 46.32 -35.54 -5.07
CA LEU A 63 46.15 -34.86 -6.35
C LEU A 63 45.80 -35.85 -7.49
N LEU A 64 44.97 -35.44 -8.43
CA LEU A 64 44.60 -36.24 -9.60
C LEU A 64 45.83 -36.59 -10.44
N SER A 65 46.79 -35.66 -10.55
CA SER A 65 48.09 -35.90 -11.22
C SER A 65 48.94 -36.99 -10.55
N ASN A 66 48.76 -37.21 -9.23
CA ASN A 66 49.42 -38.31 -8.52
C ASN A 66 48.75 -39.67 -8.76
N LEU A 67 47.45 -39.66 -9.08
CA LEU A 67 46.68 -40.87 -9.43
C LEU A 67 46.87 -41.24 -10.89
N VAL A 68 46.88 -40.27 -11.81
CA VAL A 68 47.01 -40.47 -13.25
C VAL A 68 48.24 -39.71 -13.76
N ARG A 69 49.35 -40.43 -13.95
CA ARG A 69 50.65 -39.83 -14.35
C ARG A 69 50.85 -39.69 -15.85
N ASP A 70 50.12 -40.44 -16.67
CA ASP A 70 50.20 -40.36 -18.12
C ASP A 70 49.56 -39.04 -18.61
N PRO A 71 50.25 -38.19 -19.41
CA PRO A 71 49.75 -36.86 -19.77
C PRO A 71 48.41 -36.85 -20.52
N LEU A 72 48.20 -37.80 -21.45
CA LEU A 72 46.96 -37.89 -22.23
C LEU A 72 45.80 -38.36 -21.35
N SER A 73 46.04 -39.38 -20.52
CA SER A 73 45.06 -39.89 -19.56
C SER A 73 44.74 -38.86 -18.48
N PHE A 74 45.73 -38.09 -18.02
CA PHE A 74 45.55 -37.01 -17.05
C PHE A 74 44.68 -35.89 -17.64
N SER A 75 44.95 -35.45 -18.88
CA SER A 75 44.13 -34.43 -19.55
C SER A 75 42.65 -34.85 -19.67
N ARG A 76 42.39 -36.13 -20.00
CA ARG A 76 41.04 -36.70 -20.05
C ARG A 76 40.40 -36.77 -18.66
N ALA A 77 41.13 -37.28 -17.67
CA ALA A 77 40.65 -37.36 -16.28
C ALA A 77 40.36 -35.98 -15.69
N LEU A 78 41.19 -34.98 -15.98
CA LEU A 78 41.00 -33.58 -15.58
C LEU A 78 39.73 -32.99 -16.17
N SER A 79 39.49 -33.25 -17.46
CA SER A 79 38.27 -32.81 -18.16
C SER A 79 37.02 -33.47 -17.57
N ALA A 80 37.08 -34.79 -17.31
CA ALA A 80 36.00 -35.52 -16.65
C ALA A 80 35.77 -35.00 -15.22
N ALA A 81 36.82 -34.74 -14.44
CA ALA A 81 36.72 -34.19 -13.09
C ALA A 81 36.02 -32.83 -13.06
N ARG A 82 36.29 -31.94 -14.03
CA ARG A 82 35.58 -30.65 -14.16
C ARG A 82 34.08 -30.85 -14.37
N ARG A 83 33.69 -31.73 -15.29
CA ARG A 83 32.27 -32.03 -15.59
C ARG A 83 31.56 -32.67 -14.41
N ILE A 84 32.17 -33.71 -13.81
CA ILE A 84 31.64 -34.40 -12.63
C ILE A 84 31.45 -33.42 -11.47
N LYS A 85 32.42 -32.51 -11.25
CA LYS A 85 32.35 -31.50 -10.19
C LYS A 85 31.23 -30.48 -10.45
N SER A 86 31.14 -29.97 -11.68
CA SER A 86 30.08 -29.04 -12.08
C SER A 86 28.70 -29.67 -11.93
N LYS A 87 28.51 -30.89 -12.45
CA LYS A 87 27.26 -31.66 -12.29
C LYS A 87 26.94 -31.94 -10.83
N GLN A 88 27.92 -32.31 -10.01
CA GLN A 88 27.74 -32.52 -8.57
C GLN A 88 27.24 -31.27 -7.85
N LEU A 89 27.84 -30.11 -8.14
CA LEU A 89 27.43 -28.84 -7.55
C LEU A 89 25.99 -28.50 -7.96
N SER A 90 25.71 -28.55 -9.27
CA SER A 90 24.36 -28.32 -9.80
C SER A 90 23.33 -29.25 -9.14
N LEU A 91 23.58 -30.56 -9.08
CA LEU A 91 22.63 -31.52 -8.48
C LEU A 91 22.43 -31.32 -6.97
N SER A 92 23.49 -30.97 -6.24
CA SER A 92 23.41 -30.66 -4.81
C SER A 92 22.63 -29.37 -4.56
N GLU A 93 22.81 -28.34 -5.38
CA GLU A 93 22.16 -27.04 -5.18
C GLU A 93 20.70 -27.04 -5.63
N HIS A 94 20.41 -27.65 -6.78
CA HIS A 94 19.08 -27.69 -7.39
C HIS A 94 18.17 -28.76 -6.80
N PHE A 95 18.71 -29.93 -6.46
CA PHE A 95 17.93 -31.10 -6.03
C PHE A 95 18.31 -31.60 -4.64
N GLY A 96 19.31 -30.99 -4.00
CA GLY A 96 19.76 -31.43 -2.68
C GLY A 96 20.42 -32.81 -2.70
N LEU A 97 20.91 -33.26 -3.86
CA LEU A 97 21.49 -34.58 -4.03
C LEU A 97 23.01 -34.54 -3.90
N ASP A 98 23.53 -35.31 -2.94
CA ASP A 98 24.95 -35.61 -2.90
C ASP A 98 25.22 -36.79 -3.84
N THR A 99 25.94 -36.54 -4.94
CA THR A 99 26.09 -37.54 -6.00
C THR A 99 27.52 -38.05 -6.20
N LEU A 100 28.52 -37.52 -5.50
CA LEU A 100 29.90 -37.85 -5.78
C LEU A 100 30.36 -39.10 -5.04
N TYR A 101 30.44 -40.22 -5.78
CA TYR A 101 30.88 -41.51 -5.24
C TYR A 101 31.94 -42.17 -6.13
N MET A 102 32.78 -42.98 -5.50
CA MET A 102 33.56 -44.01 -6.16
C MET A 102 32.80 -45.34 -6.07
N ALA A 103 32.39 -45.86 -7.21
CA ALA A 103 31.88 -47.21 -7.35
C ALA A 103 33.03 -48.22 -7.27
N SER A 104 32.87 -49.27 -6.46
CA SER A 104 33.83 -50.36 -6.34
C SER A 104 33.17 -51.74 -6.41
N GLY A 105 33.71 -52.57 -7.31
CA GLY A 105 33.16 -53.90 -7.65
C GLY A 105 31.89 -53.81 -8.51
N LEU A 106 31.72 -54.73 -9.45
CA LEU A 106 30.57 -54.81 -10.36
C LEU A 106 30.02 -56.25 -10.35
N VAL A 107 28.70 -56.37 -10.34
CA VAL A 107 27.97 -57.63 -10.46
C VAL A 107 27.06 -57.55 -11.68
N ASP A 108 27.20 -58.50 -12.60
CA ASP A 108 26.29 -58.67 -13.73
C ASP A 108 25.29 -59.79 -13.39
N LEU A 109 24.02 -59.39 -13.25
CA LEU A 109 22.89 -60.25 -12.91
C LEU A 109 21.99 -60.42 -14.14
N SER A 110 21.47 -61.64 -14.35
CA SER A 110 20.40 -61.90 -15.32
C SER A 110 19.07 -62.06 -14.58
N ALA A 111 18.16 -61.09 -14.71
CA ALA A 111 16.84 -61.12 -14.05
C ALA A 111 15.73 -60.84 -15.07
N ASP A 112 14.70 -61.70 -15.16
CA ASP A 112 13.52 -61.52 -16.04
C ASP A 112 13.84 -61.18 -17.51
N GLY A 113 14.91 -61.77 -18.06
CA GLY A 113 15.37 -61.50 -19.44
C GLY A 113 16.07 -60.14 -19.63
N LYS A 114 16.34 -59.39 -18.56
CA LYS A 114 17.12 -58.14 -18.57
C LYS A 114 18.48 -58.35 -17.91
N GLU A 115 19.53 -57.83 -18.54
CA GLU A 115 20.87 -57.74 -17.94
C GLU A 115 20.94 -56.50 -17.02
N LEU A 116 21.22 -56.73 -15.73
CA LEU A 116 21.46 -55.70 -14.73
C LEU A 116 22.96 -55.69 -14.40
N ARG A 117 23.61 -54.55 -14.60
CA ARG A 117 25.04 -54.37 -14.25
C ARG A 117 25.11 -53.38 -13.11
N MET A 118 25.55 -53.83 -11.94
CA MET A 118 25.34 -53.08 -10.69
C MET A 118 26.64 -52.94 -9.91
N PRO A 119 27.04 -51.73 -9.51
CA PRO A 119 28.15 -51.55 -8.57
C PRO A 119 27.82 -52.20 -7.23
N VAL A 120 28.82 -52.74 -6.53
CA VAL A 120 28.61 -53.40 -5.22
C VAL A 120 28.66 -52.38 -4.09
N LEU A 121 29.77 -51.63 -4.02
CA LEU A 121 30.03 -50.65 -2.97
C LEU A 121 30.14 -49.25 -3.56
N LEU A 122 29.66 -48.27 -2.79
CA LEU A 122 29.75 -46.85 -3.08
C LEU A 122 30.53 -46.17 -1.96
N TRP A 123 31.59 -45.46 -2.32
CA TRP A 123 32.40 -44.70 -1.39
C TRP A 123 32.21 -43.21 -1.64
N PRO A 124 31.72 -42.42 -0.67
CA PRO A 124 31.63 -40.98 -0.85
C PRO A 124 33.03 -40.40 -1.11
N VAL A 125 33.14 -39.53 -2.12
CA VAL A 125 34.40 -38.86 -2.49
C VAL A 125 34.23 -37.36 -2.36
N ASN A 126 35.25 -36.67 -1.88
CA ASN A 126 35.35 -35.22 -1.99
C ASN A 126 36.31 -34.86 -3.12
N LEU A 127 35.88 -33.94 -3.97
CA LEU A 127 36.64 -33.41 -5.09
C LEU A 127 36.74 -31.89 -4.95
N VAL A 128 37.96 -31.39 -4.76
CA VAL A 128 38.28 -29.97 -4.53
C VAL A 128 39.20 -29.49 -5.65
N ARG A 129 38.83 -28.42 -6.35
CA ARG A 129 39.65 -27.83 -7.41
C ARG A 129 40.87 -27.10 -6.79
N LYS A 130 42.06 -27.30 -7.36
CA LYS A 130 43.32 -26.66 -6.95
C LYS A 130 44.04 -26.11 -8.19
N GLN A 131 43.82 -24.84 -8.52
CA GLN A 131 44.38 -24.19 -9.72
C GLN A 131 44.12 -25.02 -11.00
N ASP A 132 45.16 -25.68 -11.53
CA ASP A 132 45.13 -26.48 -12.75
C ASP A 132 44.90 -28.00 -12.49
N ASP A 133 44.69 -28.42 -11.24
CA ASP A 133 44.49 -29.82 -10.84
C ASP A 133 43.29 -29.99 -9.89
N PHE A 134 42.99 -31.23 -9.49
CA PHE A 134 42.00 -31.57 -8.46
C PHE A 134 42.61 -32.38 -7.33
N GLU A 135 42.20 -32.07 -6.11
CA GLU A 135 42.49 -32.83 -4.91
C GLU A 135 41.30 -33.75 -4.59
N LEU A 136 41.58 -35.04 -4.43
CA LEU A 136 40.60 -36.08 -4.12
C LEU A 136 40.83 -36.64 -2.72
N SER A 137 39.75 -36.86 -1.98
CA SER A 137 39.79 -37.61 -0.72
C SER A 137 38.59 -38.56 -0.60
N LEU A 138 38.85 -39.77 -0.10
CA LEU A 138 37.86 -40.82 0.08
C LEU A 138 37.29 -40.78 1.50
N SER A 139 35.96 -40.88 1.64
CA SER A 139 35.33 -41.11 2.94
C SER A 139 35.66 -42.51 3.46
N ARG A 140 35.78 -42.66 4.79
CA ARG A 140 36.15 -43.94 5.41
C ARG A 140 35.00 -44.96 5.50
N LYS A 141 33.76 -44.56 5.22
CA LYS A 141 32.57 -45.43 5.34
C LYS A 141 32.00 -45.72 3.94
N ALA A 142 32.06 -46.99 3.53
CA ALA A 142 31.41 -47.48 2.32
C ALA A 142 29.91 -47.71 2.56
N ILE A 143 29.12 -47.63 1.49
CA ILE A 143 27.69 -47.93 1.47
C ILE A 143 27.48 -49.05 0.45
N VAL A 144 26.69 -50.07 0.81
CA VAL A 144 26.27 -51.10 -0.16
C VAL A 144 25.23 -50.49 -1.10
N ASN A 145 25.38 -50.71 -2.41
CA ASN A 145 24.39 -50.27 -3.39
C ASN A 145 22.99 -50.74 -2.96
N PRO A 146 22.04 -49.82 -2.68
CA PRO A 146 20.75 -50.19 -2.12
C PRO A 146 19.90 -51.04 -3.04
N ALA A 147 20.12 -50.97 -4.37
CA ALA A 147 19.42 -51.82 -5.33
C ALA A 147 19.95 -53.26 -5.38
N LEU A 148 21.17 -53.53 -4.86
CA LEU A 148 21.80 -54.85 -4.97
C LEU A 148 21.01 -55.96 -4.24
N ALA A 149 20.58 -55.71 -3.00
CA ALA A 149 19.86 -56.71 -2.21
C ALA A 149 18.48 -57.07 -2.81
N PRO A 150 17.63 -56.09 -3.21
CA PRO A 150 16.40 -56.38 -3.96
C PRO A 150 16.66 -57.11 -5.28
N ALA A 151 17.69 -56.71 -6.04
CA ALA A 151 18.00 -57.32 -7.33
C ALA A 151 18.48 -58.78 -7.19
N LEU A 152 19.33 -59.09 -6.21
CA LEU A 152 19.77 -60.46 -5.90
C LEU A 152 18.60 -61.35 -5.46
N TYR A 153 17.67 -60.80 -4.68
CA TYR A 153 16.48 -61.52 -4.28
C TYR A 153 15.55 -61.80 -5.46
N ALA A 154 15.36 -60.82 -6.36
CA ALA A 154 14.54 -60.99 -7.55
C ALA A 154 15.16 -61.98 -8.56
N ALA A 155 16.47 -61.92 -8.78
CA ALA A 155 17.18 -62.73 -9.77
C ALA A 155 17.44 -64.17 -9.29
N TYR A 156 17.81 -64.35 -8.02
CA TYR A 156 18.31 -65.64 -7.48
C TYR A 156 17.61 -66.07 -6.17
N GLY A 157 16.64 -65.32 -5.65
CA GLY A 157 15.97 -65.65 -4.37
C GLY A 157 16.86 -65.45 -3.13
N VAL A 158 18.07 -64.91 -3.29
CA VAL A 158 19.08 -64.76 -2.24
C VAL A 158 18.80 -63.52 -1.40
N ARG A 159 18.71 -63.67 -0.08
CA ARG A 159 18.59 -62.54 0.85
C ARG A 159 19.98 -62.06 1.27
N LEU A 160 20.34 -60.87 0.80
CA LEU A 160 21.59 -60.22 1.15
C LEU A 160 21.41 -59.32 2.38
N ASN A 161 22.19 -59.57 3.44
CA ASN A 161 22.32 -58.64 4.56
C ASN A 161 23.44 -57.63 4.24
N LYS A 162 23.10 -56.34 4.22
CA LYS A 162 24.04 -55.26 3.91
C LYS A 162 25.15 -55.14 4.97
N GLU A 163 24.84 -55.43 6.24
CA GLU A 163 25.80 -55.30 7.34
C GLU A 163 26.91 -56.36 7.24
N ASP A 164 26.58 -57.58 6.84
CA ASP A 164 27.53 -58.69 6.69
C ASP A 164 28.57 -58.40 5.60
N LEU A 165 28.17 -57.75 4.49
CA LEU A 165 29.11 -57.29 3.47
C LEU A 165 30.07 -56.21 4.00
N LEU A 166 29.55 -55.27 4.80
CA LEU A 166 30.35 -54.17 5.33
C LEU A 166 31.38 -54.63 6.37
N VAL A 167 31.14 -55.74 7.08
CA VAL A 167 32.12 -56.38 7.99
C VAL A 167 33.39 -56.81 7.24
N HIS A 168 33.26 -57.20 5.96
CA HIS A 168 34.38 -57.61 5.13
C HIS A 168 35.18 -56.43 4.53
N VAL A 169 34.74 -55.19 4.73
CA VAL A 169 35.40 -53.96 4.28
C VAL A 169 36.27 -53.38 5.40
N GLN A 170 37.59 -53.57 5.33
CA GLN A 170 38.52 -52.99 6.31
C GLN A 170 38.97 -51.58 5.89
N VAL A 171 38.89 -50.63 6.83
CA VAL A 171 39.33 -49.24 6.64
C VAL A 171 40.84 -49.18 6.39
N GLY A 172 41.25 -48.65 5.24
CA GLY A 172 42.66 -48.52 4.83
C GLY A 172 43.24 -49.72 4.06
N SER A 173 42.40 -50.69 3.66
CA SER A 173 42.75 -51.84 2.82
C SER A 173 42.26 -51.66 1.37
N ASP A 174 42.45 -52.67 0.50
CA ASP A 174 42.01 -52.64 -0.91
C ASP A 174 40.54 -52.17 -1.01
N PRO A 175 40.22 -51.13 -1.81
CA PRO A 175 38.84 -50.62 -1.96
C PRO A 175 37.85 -51.65 -2.52
N ILE A 176 38.34 -52.80 -2.99
CA ILE A 176 37.54 -54.00 -3.28
C ILE A 176 38.22 -55.19 -2.59
N PRO A 177 37.86 -55.49 -1.34
CA PRO A 177 38.34 -56.70 -0.71
C PRO A 177 37.81 -57.89 -1.52
N ILE A 178 38.70 -58.75 -2.01
CA ILE A 178 38.32 -60.00 -2.73
C ILE A 178 37.26 -60.78 -1.93
N ARG A 179 37.36 -60.74 -0.58
CA ARG A 179 36.39 -61.31 0.35
C ARG A 179 34.94 -60.85 0.16
N VAL A 180 34.71 -59.60 -0.26
CA VAL A 180 33.36 -59.08 -0.53
C VAL A 180 32.77 -59.76 -1.76
N LEU A 181 33.57 -59.90 -2.83
CA LEU A 181 33.15 -60.59 -4.05
C LEU A 181 32.99 -62.09 -3.80
N ASP A 182 33.92 -62.72 -3.08
CA ASP A 182 33.84 -64.14 -2.68
C ASP A 182 32.59 -64.43 -1.85
N HIS A 183 32.20 -63.51 -0.96
CA HIS A 183 31.00 -63.65 -0.15
C HIS A 183 29.72 -63.58 -1.00
N ILE A 184 29.68 -62.68 -2.00
CA ILE A 184 28.56 -62.64 -2.95
C ILE A 184 28.53 -63.94 -3.77
N ALA A 185 29.68 -64.39 -4.27
CA ALA A 185 29.79 -65.64 -5.03
C ALA A 185 29.29 -66.85 -4.22
N SER A 186 29.67 -66.95 -2.94
CA SER A 186 29.26 -68.06 -2.07
C SER A 186 27.77 -68.04 -1.74
N LEU A 187 27.15 -66.86 -1.64
CA LEU A 187 25.71 -66.72 -1.45
C LEU A 187 24.92 -67.17 -2.69
N THR A 188 25.49 -67.04 -3.89
CA THR A 188 24.83 -67.38 -5.15
C THR A 188 25.16 -68.79 -5.68
N ASP A 189 26.18 -69.45 -5.12
CA ASP A 189 26.78 -70.72 -5.58
C ASP A 189 25.77 -71.86 -5.82
N SER A 190 24.65 -71.85 -5.08
CA SER A 190 23.60 -72.89 -5.17
C SER A 190 22.48 -72.61 -6.18
N VAL A 191 22.41 -71.41 -6.76
CA VAL A 191 21.28 -70.97 -7.62
C VAL A 191 21.75 -70.47 -8.99
N GLY A 192 22.94 -69.87 -9.07
CA GLY A 192 23.56 -69.42 -10.32
C GLY A 192 24.84 -68.61 -10.10
N SER A 193 25.70 -68.53 -11.09
CA SER A 193 26.99 -67.81 -11.00
C SER A 193 26.89 -66.41 -11.63
N PRO A 194 26.65 -65.33 -10.87
CA PRO A 194 26.73 -63.98 -11.41
C PRO A 194 28.17 -63.66 -11.85
N GLU A 195 28.34 -62.85 -12.90
CA GLU A 195 29.67 -62.41 -13.31
C GLU A 195 30.13 -61.28 -12.38
N LEU A 196 31.28 -61.48 -11.71
CA LEU A 196 31.83 -60.53 -10.76
C LEU A 196 33.09 -59.89 -11.35
N ARG A 197 33.12 -58.56 -11.44
CA ARG A 197 34.26 -57.79 -11.97
C ARG A 197 34.77 -56.77 -10.96
N ARG A 198 36.06 -56.46 -11.04
CA ARG A 198 36.69 -55.39 -10.25
C ARG A 198 36.66 -54.09 -11.06
N ILE A 199 35.91 -53.10 -10.59
CA ILE A 199 35.88 -51.74 -11.17
C ILE A 199 36.21 -50.69 -10.12
N LEU A 200 36.94 -49.62 -10.48
CA LEU A 200 37.18 -48.47 -9.60
C LEU A 200 36.89 -47.19 -10.37
N VAL A 201 35.68 -46.65 -10.23
CA VAL A 201 35.21 -45.53 -11.04
C VAL A 201 34.62 -44.42 -10.18
N ILE A 202 35.09 -43.20 -10.35
CA ILE A 202 34.49 -42.00 -9.74
C ILE A 202 33.55 -41.35 -10.76
N SER A 203 32.30 -41.13 -10.35
CA SER A 203 31.28 -40.43 -11.14
C SER A 203 30.15 -39.92 -10.26
N ASN A 204 29.07 -39.45 -10.87
CA ASN A 204 27.86 -39.01 -10.21
C ASN A 204 26.86 -40.19 -10.07
N PHE A 205 26.66 -40.67 -8.85
CA PHE A 205 25.72 -41.73 -8.49
C PHE A 205 24.73 -41.23 -7.44
N SER A 206 23.47 -41.65 -7.48
CA SER A 206 22.50 -41.33 -6.44
C SER A 206 21.59 -42.52 -6.15
N SER A 207 21.29 -42.76 -4.88
CA SER A 207 20.31 -43.76 -4.46
C SER A 207 18.88 -43.22 -4.38
N ALA A 208 18.66 -41.94 -4.65
CA ALA A 208 17.38 -41.28 -4.41
C ALA A 208 16.18 -41.98 -5.06
N ALA A 209 16.26 -42.31 -6.36
CA ALA A 209 15.20 -42.99 -7.09
C ALA A 209 14.87 -44.37 -6.50
N ILE A 210 15.92 -45.14 -6.13
CA ILE A 210 15.79 -46.47 -5.53
C ILE A 210 15.11 -46.37 -4.15
N GLU A 211 15.55 -45.43 -3.31
CA GLU A 211 15.00 -45.26 -1.96
C GLU A 211 13.56 -44.71 -1.99
N LEU A 212 13.24 -43.79 -2.90
CA LEU A 212 11.87 -43.32 -3.14
C LEU A 212 10.96 -44.46 -3.61
N ALA A 213 11.42 -45.27 -4.57
CA ALA A 213 10.66 -46.42 -5.06
C ALA A 213 10.44 -47.47 -3.96
N ALA A 214 11.43 -47.68 -3.09
CA ALA A 214 11.32 -48.60 -1.96
C ALA A 214 10.35 -48.11 -0.88
N ASP A 215 10.22 -46.78 -0.72
CA ASP A 215 9.29 -46.14 0.22
C ASP A 215 7.88 -45.97 -0.34
N PHE A 216 7.71 -46.04 -1.67
CA PHE A 216 6.42 -45.92 -2.34
C PHE A 216 5.47 -47.05 -1.93
N ARG A 217 4.29 -46.66 -1.43
CA ARG A 217 3.14 -47.55 -1.20
C ARG A 217 1.86 -46.78 -1.54
N ARG A 218 0.88 -47.48 -2.13
CA ARG A 218 -0.47 -46.92 -2.31
C ARG A 218 -1.00 -46.51 -0.94
N SER A 219 -1.53 -45.29 -0.86
CA SER A 219 -1.92 -44.65 0.39
C SER A 219 -3.30 -44.03 0.22
N ASP A 220 -4.15 -44.18 1.24
CA ASP A 220 -5.48 -43.57 1.30
C ASP A 220 -5.47 -42.11 1.78
N ASN A 221 -4.29 -41.49 1.82
CA ASN A 221 -4.09 -40.13 2.32
C ASN A 221 -4.96 -39.11 1.55
N PRO A 222 -5.68 -38.20 2.24
CA PRO A 222 -6.56 -37.23 1.59
C PRO A 222 -5.86 -36.34 0.57
N VAL A 223 -4.61 -35.92 0.82
CA VAL A 223 -3.83 -35.08 -0.10
C VAL A 223 -3.56 -35.81 -1.41
N LEU A 224 -3.20 -37.09 -1.35
CA LEU A 224 -2.92 -37.90 -2.54
C LEU A 224 -4.20 -38.21 -3.32
N LYS A 225 -5.33 -38.39 -2.64
CA LYS A 225 -6.66 -38.51 -3.29
C LYS A 225 -7.08 -37.23 -4.00
N LEU A 226 -6.77 -36.07 -3.42
CA LEU A 226 -6.99 -34.78 -4.07
C LEU A 226 -6.17 -34.66 -5.36
N LEU A 227 -4.86 -34.93 -5.28
CA LEU A 227 -3.95 -34.80 -6.42
C LEU A 227 -4.16 -35.83 -7.53
N SER A 228 -4.77 -36.98 -7.21
CA SER A 228 -5.18 -37.97 -8.22
C SER A 228 -6.52 -37.64 -8.88
N GLY A 229 -7.27 -36.64 -8.38
CA GLY A 229 -8.61 -36.29 -8.86
C GLY A 229 -9.73 -37.14 -8.24
N ASP A 230 -9.42 -38.05 -7.32
CA ASP A 230 -10.37 -38.95 -6.65
C ASP A 230 -11.27 -38.24 -5.62
N LEU A 231 -10.92 -37.01 -5.23
CA LEU A 231 -11.65 -36.22 -4.24
C LEU A 231 -11.91 -34.81 -4.76
N ILE A 232 -13.19 -34.41 -4.78
CA ILE A 232 -13.61 -33.07 -5.18
C ILE A 232 -13.78 -32.22 -3.93
N VAL A 233 -13.05 -31.10 -3.83
CA VAL A 233 -13.22 -30.12 -2.75
C VAL A 233 -14.29 -29.13 -3.14
N ASP A 234 -15.22 -28.87 -2.24
CA ASP A 234 -16.12 -27.73 -2.37
C ASP A 234 -15.33 -26.43 -2.16
N THR A 235 -15.06 -25.74 -3.27
CA THR A 235 -14.32 -24.47 -3.28
C THR A 235 -15.16 -23.26 -2.87
N SER A 236 -16.46 -23.44 -2.59
CA SER A 236 -17.41 -22.35 -2.37
C SER A 236 -17.44 -21.79 -0.94
N ASN A 237 -16.85 -22.48 0.03
CA ASN A 237 -16.85 -22.01 1.42
C ASN A 237 -15.81 -20.90 1.65
N GLU A 238 -16.29 -19.67 1.84
CA GLU A 238 -15.51 -18.58 2.42
C GLU A 238 -15.17 -18.91 3.88
N LEU A 239 -13.91 -19.26 4.12
CA LEU A 239 -13.39 -19.45 5.46
C LEU A 239 -13.19 -18.08 6.13
N GLY A 240 -13.65 -17.93 7.37
CA GLY A 240 -13.38 -16.75 8.18
C GLY A 240 -11.87 -16.51 8.33
N VAL A 241 -11.45 -15.24 8.21
CA VAL A 241 -10.05 -14.85 8.36
C VAL A 241 -9.70 -14.87 9.86
N ALA A 242 -9.10 -15.96 10.32
CA ALA A 242 -8.47 -16.00 11.65
C ALA A 242 -7.33 -14.97 11.71
N ASP A 243 -7.13 -14.32 12.85
CA ASP A 243 -6.04 -13.37 13.08
C ASP A 243 -4.79 -14.14 13.57
N PRO A 244 -3.81 -14.44 12.69
CA PRO A 244 -2.69 -15.28 13.05
C PRO A 244 -1.71 -14.54 13.96
N ILE A 245 -0.83 -15.29 14.62
CA ILE A 245 0.29 -14.70 15.34
C ILE A 245 1.19 -13.91 14.38
N ALA A 246 1.33 -12.60 14.64
CA ALA A 246 2.11 -11.71 13.78
C ALA A 246 3.61 -11.85 14.12
N VAL A 247 4.39 -12.49 13.25
CA VAL A 247 5.87 -12.60 13.39
C VAL A 247 6.64 -11.85 12.30
N THR A 248 5.97 -11.53 11.21
CA THR A 248 6.46 -10.70 10.11
C THR A 248 5.33 -9.77 9.69
N ASP A 249 5.68 -8.72 8.97
CA ASP A 249 4.71 -7.94 8.20
C ASP A 249 3.89 -8.86 7.28
N SER A 250 2.60 -8.57 7.07
CA SER A 250 1.78 -9.36 6.15
C SER A 250 0.70 -8.54 5.47
N ASP A 251 0.54 -8.75 4.17
CA ASP A 251 -0.56 -8.17 3.39
C ASP A 251 -1.86 -8.99 3.52
N ALA A 252 -2.96 -8.51 2.93
CA ALA A 252 -4.27 -9.18 3.05
C ALA A 252 -4.26 -10.61 2.49
N THR A 253 -3.52 -10.84 1.40
CA THR A 253 -3.42 -12.15 0.74
C THR A 253 -2.58 -13.10 1.58
N GLN A 254 -1.47 -12.62 2.14
CA GLN A 254 -0.60 -13.38 3.04
C GLN A 254 -1.35 -13.78 4.31
N THR A 255 -2.12 -12.87 4.92
CA THR A 255 -2.98 -13.20 6.07
C THR A 255 -4.01 -14.26 5.68
N LYS A 256 -4.69 -14.11 4.54
CA LYS A 256 -5.68 -15.08 4.04
C LYS A 256 -5.07 -16.48 3.84
N ILE A 257 -3.87 -16.56 3.26
CA ILE A 257 -3.12 -17.82 3.09
C ILE A 257 -2.90 -18.50 4.44
N VAL A 258 -2.44 -17.74 5.44
CA VAL A 258 -2.19 -18.28 6.78
C VAL A 258 -3.50 -18.69 7.47
N SER A 259 -4.55 -17.88 7.40
CA SER A 259 -5.86 -18.23 7.98
C SER A 259 -6.44 -19.50 7.36
N ARG A 260 -6.34 -19.66 6.03
CA ARG A 260 -6.77 -20.89 5.33
C ARG A 260 -5.96 -22.10 5.76
N ALA A 261 -4.65 -21.94 5.96
CA ALA A 261 -3.80 -23.02 6.47
C ALA A 261 -4.18 -23.45 7.89
N LEU A 262 -4.45 -22.49 8.79
CA LEU A 262 -4.89 -22.77 10.16
C LEU A 262 -6.27 -23.44 10.22
N ALA A 263 -7.10 -23.22 9.19
CA ALA A 263 -8.39 -23.91 9.02
C ALA A 263 -8.26 -25.36 8.50
N GLY A 264 -7.04 -25.83 8.19
CA GLY A 264 -6.79 -27.20 7.74
C GLY A 264 -7.02 -27.46 6.24
N ALA A 265 -7.25 -26.44 5.43
CA ALA A 265 -7.48 -26.61 3.99
C ALA A 265 -6.18 -26.85 3.21
N SER A 266 -6.20 -27.75 2.23
CA SER A 266 -5.12 -27.91 1.25
C SER A 266 -5.34 -26.98 0.05
N PHE A 267 -4.30 -26.27 -0.39
CA PHE A 267 -4.42 -25.26 -1.45
C PHE A 267 -3.07 -24.97 -2.14
N ALA A 268 -3.13 -24.42 -3.34
CA ALA A 268 -1.98 -23.95 -4.09
C ALA A 268 -1.79 -22.44 -3.91
N VAL A 269 -0.53 -22.00 -3.89
CA VAL A 269 -0.16 -20.58 -3.83
C VAL A 269 0.76 -20.24 -5.01
N GLU A 270 0.25 -19.41 -5.91
CA GLU A 270 1.05 -18.84 -6.99
C GLU A 270 1.89 -17.68 -6.43
N SER A 271 3.22 -17.83 -6.50
CA SER A 271 4.16 -16.90 -5.91
C SER A 271 4.82 -16.02 -6.96
N LEU A 272 4.18 -14.91 -7.33
CA LEU A 272 4.75 -14.00 -8.33
C LEU A 272 6.05 -13.34 -7.83
N PRO A 273 7.00 -12.99 -8.73
CA PRO A 273 8.31 -12.48 -8.36
C PRO A 273 8.26 -11.26 -7.44
N GLY A 274 9.02 -11.32 -6.34
CA GLY A 274 9.11 -10.21 -5.39
C GLY A 274 7.91 -10.05 -4.44
N CYS A 275 6.91 -10.94 -4.48
CA CYS A 275 5.67 -10.79 -3.71
C CYS A 275 5.70 -11.41 -2.29
N GLY A 276 6.89 -11.52 -1.69
CA GLY A 276 7.02 -11.96 -0.29
C GLY A 276 6.76 -13.44 -0.03
N TYR A 277 6.99 -14.32 -1.01
CA TYR A 277 6.85 -15.78 -0.89
C TYR A 277 7.48 -16.36 0.40
N THR A 278 8.79 -16.18 0.59
CA THR A 278 9.50 -16.73 1.76
C THR A 278 9.02 -16.12 3.07
N GLN A 279 8.57 -14.86 3.06
CA GLN A 279 8.01 -14.18 4.23
C GLN A 279 6.67 -14.80 4.63
N THR A 280 5.83 -15.10 3.65
CA THR A 280 4.56 -15.83 3.83
C THR A 280 4.80 -17.21 4.43
N VAL A 281 5.81 -17.95 3.94
CA VAL A 281 6.18 -19.27 4.47
C VAL A 281 6.68 -19.19 5.91
N VAL A 282 7.48 -18.18 6.27
CA VAL A 282 7.91 -17.97 7.68
C VAL A 282 6.72 -17.72 8.59
N LEU A 283 5.80 -16.84 8.18
CA LEU A 283 4.58 -16.54 8.93
C LEU A 283 3.71 -17.78 9.11
N LEU A 284 3.52 -18.54 8.03
CA LEU A 284 2.78 -19.80 8.01
C LEU A 284 3.37 -20.84 8.98
N ILE A 285 4.69 -21.06 8.92
CA ILE A 285 5.39 -22.00 9.79
C ILE A 285 5.27 -21.58 11.26
N ALA A 286 5.44 -20.28 11.55
CA ALA A 286 5.33 -19.75 12.90
C ALA A 286 3.92 -19.92 13.46
N ALA A 287 2.88 -19.63 12.66
CA ALA A 287 1.48 -19.76 13.06
C ALA A 287 1.07 -21.22 13.29
N LEU A 288 1.50 -22.15 12.43
CA LEU A 288 1.27 -23.58 12.63
C LEU A 288 1.99 -24.10 13.87
N SER A 289 3.25 -23.69 14.07
CA SER A 289 4.04 -24.10 15.24
C SER A 289 3.44 -23.57 16.55
N HIS A 290 2.88 -22.36 16.54
CA HIS A 290 2.14 -21.75 17.65
C HIS A 290 0.90 -22.57 18.05
N GLN A 291 0.21 -23.19 17.08
CA GLN A 291 -0.88 -24.13 17.35
C GLN A 291 -0.41 -25.56 17.71
N GLY A 292 0.89 -25.78 17.86
CA GLY A 292 1.47 -27.09 18.16
C GLY A 292 1.42 -28.08 16.99
N LYS A 293 1.23 -27.60 15.76
CA LYS A 293 1.20 -28.42 14.54
C LYS A 293 2.61 -28.79 14.08
N ARG A 294 2.79 -30.02 13.61
CA ARG A 294 4.04 -30.47 12.98
C ARG A 294 4.03 -30.20 11.49
N VAL A 295 5.11 -29.60 10.99
CA VAL A 295 5.23 -29.15 9.61
C VAL A 295 6.41 -29.83 8.92
N LEU A 296 6.16 -30.38 7.72
CA LEU A 296 7.20 -30.87 6.82
C LEU A 296 7.37 -29.88 5.67
N VAL A 297 8.54 -29.29 5.53
CA VAL A 297 8.87 -28.40 4.40
C VAL A 297 9.71 -29.18 3.40
N LEU A 298 9.18 -29.32 2.19
CA LEU A 298 9.83 -29.99 1.08
C LEU A 298 10.27 -28.93 0.08
N ALA A 299 11.56 -28.87 -0.23
CA ALA A 299 12.05 -28.04 -1.32
C ALA A 299 13.17 -28.81 -2.05
N PRO A 300 13.10 -29.00 -3.37
CA PRO A 300 14.20 -29.58 -4.15
C PRO A 300 15.53 -28.85 -3.87
N ARG A 301 15.48 -27.53 -3.75
CA ARG A 301 16.65 -26.66 -3.65
C ARG A 301 17.11 -26.49 -2.20
N ARG A 302 18.37 -26.85 -1.94
CA ARG A 302 19.00 -26.60 -0.62
C ARG A 302 19.05 -25.12 -0.29
N GLN A 303 19.23 -24.26 -1.31
CA GLN A 303 19.25 -22.81 -1.12
C GLN A 303 17.92 -22.27 -0.55
N THR A 304 16.77 -22.73 -1.06
CA THR A 304 15.44 -22.30 -0.57
C THR A 304 15.27 -22.61 0.93
N LEU A 305 15.64 -23.82 1.37
CA LEU A 305 15.61 -24.22 2.78
C LEU A 305 16.56 -23.38 3.65
N ASN A 306 17.74 -23.09 3.09
CA ASN A 306 18.76 -22.29 3.74
C ASN A 306 18.30 -20.83 3.95
N GLU A 307 17.72 -20.20 2.92
CA GLU A 307 17.16 -18.86 2.99
C GLU A 307 16.01 -18.76 3.99
N LEU A 308 15.14 -19.77 4.01
CA LEU A 308 14.04 -19.87 4.96
C LEU A 308 14.57 -19.93 6.42
N SER A 309 15.58 -20.78 6.67
CA SER A 309 16.26 -20.87 7.97
C SER A 309 16.88 -19.54 8.40
N ASP A 310 17.56 -18.84 7.50
CA ASP A 310 18.17 -17.54 7.81
C ASP A 310 17.12 -16.48 8.13
N ARG A 311 15.99 -16.45 7.40
CA ARG A 311 14.89 -15.51 7.67
C ARG A 311 14.27 -15.76 9.04
N MET A 312 14.06 -17.02 9.43
CA MET A 312 13.60 -17.37 10.78
C MET A 312 14.63 -16.95 11.84
N ALA A 313 15.92 -17.15 11.60
CA ALA A 313 16.96 -16.71 12.52
C ALA A 313 16.99 -15.18 12.72
N ARG A 314 16.80 -14.40 11.65
CA ARG A 314 16.75 -12.91 11.70
C ARG A 314 15.63 -12.36 12.58
N ILE A 315 14.51 -13.07 12.69
CA ILE A 315 13.39 -12.69 13.57
C ILE A 315 13.46 -13.36 14.97
N GLY A 316 14.56 -14.04 15.29
CA GLY A 316 14.76 -14.69 16.60
C GLY A 316 14.19 -16.11 16.72
N LEU A 317 13.71 -16.70 15.62
CA LEU A 317 13.19 -18.07 15.53
C LEU A 317 14.22 -19.05 14.97
N GLN A 318 15.49 -18.87 15.33
CA GLN A 318 16.57 -19.79 14.94
C GLN A 318 16.28 -21.24 15.38
N GLY A 319 16.57 -22.20 14.50
CA GLY A 319 16.27 -23.61 14.74
C GLY A 319 14.77 -23.92 14.89
N LEU A 320 13.87 -23.04 14.42
CA LEU A 320 12.43 -23.38 14.36
C LEU A 320 12.18 -24.56 13.41
N GLY A 321 12.83 -24.56 12.25
CA GLY A 321 12.90 -25.75 11.43
C GLY A 321 14.31 -26.30 11.29
N ILE A 322 14.37 -27.64 11.32
CA ILE A 322 15.61 -28.41 11.32
C ILE A 322 15.86 -28.93 9.91
N ARG A 323 16.96 -28.49 9.29
CA ARG A 323 17.35 -28.96 7.96
C ARG A 323 18.05 -30.30 8.04
N SER A 324 17.73 -31.23 7.14
CA SER A 324 18.43 -32.51 6.97
C SER A 324 19.95 -32.31 6.85
N SER A 325 20.35 -31.38 6.00
CA SER A 325 21.75 -31.05 5.68
C SER A 325 22.52 -30.37 6.83
N SER A 326 21.84 -29.79 7.82
CA SER A 326 22.46 -29.01 8.91
C SER A 326 21.89 -29.36 10.29
N THR A 327 21.41 -30.60 10.44
CA THR A 327 20.67 -31.09 11.62
C THR A 327 21.29 -30.66 12.95
N TRP A 328 22.59 -30.93 13.15
CA TRP A 328 23.27 -30.59 14.41
C TRP A 328 23.21 -29.09 14.74
N MET A 329 23.49 -28.22 13.76
CA MET A 329 23.54 -26.78 13.96
C MET A 329 22.16 -26.20 14.27
N ASP A 330 21.15 -26.63 13.53
CA ASP A 330 19.78 -26.17 13.71
C ASP A 330 19.20 -26.66 15.05
N MET A 331 19.52 -27.89 15.49
CA MET A 331 19.12 -28.40 16.80
C MET A 331 19.76 -27.64 17.97
N ILE A 332 21.06 -27.32 17.88
CA ILE A 332 21.71 -26.47 18.89
C ILE A 332 21.08 -25.08 18.91
N GLY A 333 20.74 -24.52 17.75
CA GLY A 333 19.98 -23.27 17.62
C GLY A 333 18.63 -23.35 18.32
N ALA A 334 17.88 -24.43 18.10
CA ALA A 334 16.57 -24.69 18.68
C ALA A 334 16.63 -24.80 20.21
N ILE A 335 17.57 -25.59 20.75
CA ILE A 335 17.80 -25.70 22.18
C ILE A 335 18.17 -24.32 22.76
N SER A 336 19.10 -23.60 22.13
CA SER A 336 19.50 -22.27 22.62
C SER A 336 18.33 -21.28 22.64
N ARG A 337 17.47 -21.30 21.63
CA ARG A 337 16.25 -20.49 21.57
C ARG A 337 15.29 -20.86 22.71
N ASN A 338 15.03 -22.15 22.91
CA ASN A 338 14.11 -22.63 23.94
C ASN A 338 14.61 -22.29 25.36
N GLU A 339 15.91 -22.46 25.64
CA GLU A 339 16.50 -22.16 26.96
C GLU A 339 16.52 -20.65 27.28
N LYS A 340 16.66 -19.80 26.26
CA LYS A 340 16.71 -18.33 26.42
C LYS A 340 15.35 -17.65 26.37
N ALA A 341 14.29 -18.37 25.99
CA ALA A 341 12.96 -17.79 25.79
C ALA A 341 12.38 -17.24 27.11
N LYS A 342 11.71 -16.08 27.01
CA LYS A 342 11.05 -15.40 28.12
C LYS A 342 9.57 -15.16 27.78
N PRO A 343 8.67 -15.06 28.78
CA PRO A 343 7.29 -14.69 28.54
C PRO A 343 7.20 -13.37 27.77
N ALA A 344 6.33 -13.34 26.75
CA ALA A 344 6.09 -12.18 25.90
C ALA A 344 4.74 -11.53 26.23
N ASN A 345 4.61 -10.22 26.02
CA ASN A 345 3.39 -9.46 26.32
C ASN A 345 2.49 -9.28 25.09
N TYR A 346 2.18 -10.38 24.39
CA TYR A 346 1.49 -10.32 23.10
C TYR A 346 0.00 -9.99 23.23
N SER A 347 -0.71 -10.57 24.20
CA SER A 347 -2.17 -10.40 24.33
C SER A 347 -2.58 -8.94 24.59
N SER A 348 -1.86 -8.22 25.47
CA SER A 348 -2.19 -6.81 25.74
C SER A 348 -1.87 -5.91 24.53
N LEU A 349 -0.79 -6.19 23.79
CA LEU A 349 -0.46 -5.49 22.55
C LEU A 349 -1.48 -5.76 21.44
N ALA A 350 -2.01 -6.99 21.37
CA ALA A 350 -3.09 -7.33 20.44
C ALA A 350 -4.33 -6.48 20.72
N THR A 351 -4.74 -6.36 21.99
CA THR A 351 -5.86 -5.49 22.39
C THR A 351 -5.62 -4.01 22.07
N LEU A 352 -4.39 -3.51 22.28
CA LEU A 352 -4.02 -2.15 21.90
C LEU A 352 -4.06 -1.93 20.38
N ARG A 353 -3.60 -2.92 19.60
CA ARG A 353 -3.69 -2.89 18.15
C ARG A 353 -5.15 -2.93 17.69
N ASP A 354 -6.00 -3.74 18.31
CA ASP A 354 -7.41 -3.87 17.93
C ASP A 354 -8.20 -2.59 18.20
N SER A 355 -8.01 -1.97 19.36
CA SER A 355 -8.61 -0.66 19.67
C SER A 355 -8.13 0.44 18.71
N SER A 356 -6.84 0.46 18.36
CA SER A 356 -6.30 1.42 17.37
C SER A 356 -6.84 1.13 15.96
N ARG A 357 -6.98 -0.15 15.60
CA ARG A 357 -7.56 -0.60 14.33
C ARG A 357 -9.01 -0.16 14.19
N GLU A 358 -9.81 -0.32 15.24
CA GLU A 358 -11.22 0.09 15.28
C GLU A 358 -11.36 1.60 15.08
N GLN A 359 -10.52 2.41 15.75
CA GLN A 359 -10.51 3.87 15.58
C GLN A 359 -10.25 4.30 14.13
N VAL A 360 -9.23 3.73 13.48
CA VAL A 360 -8.90 4.05 12.08
C VAL A 360 -9.97 3.50 11.13
N SER A 361 -10.49 2.29 11.39
CA SER A 361 -11.54 1.68 10.58
C SER A 361 -12.84 2.50 10.63
N ASN A 362 -13.23 3.00 11.81
CA ASN A 362 -14.43 3.82 11.97
C ASN A 362 -14.32 5.14 11.21
N TYR A 363 -13.13 5.73 11.14
CA TYR A 363 -12.87 6.92 10.33
C TYR A 363 -13.15 6.67 8.83
N PHE A 364 -12.50 5.67 8.24
CA PHE A 364 -12.67 5.36 6.81
C PHE A 364 -14.06 4.80 6.47
N ALA A 365 -14.67 4.03 7.38
CA ALA A 365 -16.03 3.55 7.22
C ALA A 365 -17.01 4.73 7.18
N SER A 366 -16.84 5.73 8.04
CA SER A 366 -17.69 6.93 8.03
C SER A 366 -17.48 7.79 6.78
N PHE A 367 -16.25 7.84 6.25
CA PHE A 367 -15.92 8.61 5.05
C PHE A 367 -16.56 8.05 3.76
N SER A 368 -16.59 6.71 3.64
CA SER A 368 -17.07 6.00 2.44
C SER A 368 -18.53 5.53 2.52
N LYS A 369 -19.15 5.58 3.71
CA LYS A 369 -20.54 5.16 3.91
C LYS A 369 -21.50 6.09 3.17
N VAL A 370 -22.31 5.49 2.30
CA VAL A 370 -23.45 6.16 1.66
C VAL A 370 -24.58 6.30 2.67
N ASP A 371 -25.06 7.52 2.87
CA ASP A 371 -26.22 7.77 3.74
C ASP A 371 -27.51 7.24 3.09
N GLY A 372 -28.37 6.60 3.89
CA GLY A 372 -29.58 5.95 3.39
C GLY A 372 -30.65 6.92 2.89
N GLU A 373 -30.67 8.16 3.37
CA GLU A 373 -31.66 9.17 2.99
C GLU A 373 -31.14 10.06 1.85
N LEU A 374 -29.89 10.51 1.94
CA LEU A 374 -29.28 11.38 0.93
C LEU A 374 -28.73 10.60 -0.26
N GLY A 375 -28.34 9.34 -0.07
CA GLY A 375 -27.78 8.48 -1.11
C GLY A 375 -26.40 8.91 -1.62
N VAL A 376 -25.68 9.70 -0.83
CA VAL A 376 -24.30 10.17 -1.11
C VAL A 376 -23.40 9.95 0.11
N SER A 377 -22.09 9.89 -0.11
CA SER A 377 -21.07 9.81 0.94
C SER A 377 -20.36 11.15 1.17
N ILE A 378 -19.61 11.25 2.27
CA ILE A 378 -18.75 12.41 2.57
C ILE A 378 -17.71 12.61 1.46
N GLU A 379 -17.10 11.52 0.99
CA GLU A 379 -16.13 11.53 -0.11
C GLU A 379 -16.71 12.18 -1.37
N GLN A 380 -17.92 11.75 -1.77
CA GLN A 380 -18.61 12.30 -2.94
C GLN A 380 -18.92 13.78 -2.76
N ALA A 381 -19.35 14.20 -1.57
CA ALA A 381 -19.64 15.60 -1.29
C ALA A 381 -18.37 16.48 -1.41
N LEU A 382 -17.24 16.05 -0.85
CA LEU A 382 -15.97 16.78 -0.97
C LEU A 382 -15.47 16.87 -2.42
N GLU A 383 -15.57 15.77 -3.18
CA GLU A 383 -15.18 15.75 -4.59
C GLU A 383 -16.02 16.73 -5.43
N GLN A 384 -17.35 16.72 -5.23
CA GLN A 384 -18.26 17.59 -5.97
C GLN A 384 -18.10 19.06 -5.61
N LEU A 385 -17.93 19.38 -4.32
CA LEU A 385 -17.64 20.75 -3.89
C LEU A 385 -16.32 21.27 -4.46
N SER A 386 -15.30 20.41 -4.50
CA SER A 386 -14.00 20.76 -5.10
C SER A 386 -14.09 20.96 -6.60
N ARG A 387 -14.89 20.13 -7.30
CA ARG A 387 -15.19 20.29 -8.73
C ARG A 387 -15.85 21.65 -9.01
N LEU A 388 -16.82 22.05 -8.18
CA LEU A 388 -17.50 23.34 -8.31
C LEU A 388 -16.55 24.51 -8.05
N ALA A 389 -15.72 24.43 -7.02
CA ALA A 389 -14.72 25.45 -6.70
C ALA A 389 -13.64 25.62 -7.79
N ALA A 390 -13.27 24.52 -8.47
CA ALA A 390 -12.30 24.53 -9.57
C ALA A 390 -12.88 24.98 -10.92
N SER A 391 -14.19 25.23 -11.00
CA SER A 391 -14.83 25.68 -12.24
C SER A 391 -14.39 27.10 -12.64
N ARG A 392 -14.51 27.43 -13.94
CA ARG A 392 -14.10 28.75 -14.47
C ARG A 392 -14.85 29.92 -13.81
N LYS A 393 -16.09 29.69 -13.38
CA LYS A 393 -16.94 30.64 -12.64
C LYS A 393 -17.49 29.91 -11.41
N PRO A 394 -16.74 29.90 -10.30
CA PRO A 394 -17.15 29.16 -9.11
C PRO A 394 -18.43 29.76 -8.53
N PRO A 395 -19.38 28.92 -8.08
CA PRO A 395 -20.55 29.39 -7.37
C PRO A 395 -20.17 29.98 -6.01
N LEU A 396 -20.91 30.99 -5.54
CA LEU A 396 -20.51 31.82 -4.39
C LEU A 396 -21.50 31.79 -3.22
N ASN A 397 -22.69 31.20 -3.38
CA ASN A 397 -23.69 31.22 -2.32
C ASN A 397 -23.25 30.50 -1.03
N GLU A 398 -23.76 30.97 0.11
CA GLU A 398 -23.60 30.45 1.46
C GLU A 398 -24.88 29.81 2.03
N ALA A 399 -25.92 29.63 1.21
CA ALA A 399 -27.21 29.15 1.64
C ALA A 399 -27.15 27.73 2.18
N ARG A 400 -28.07 27.42 3.11
CA ARG A 400 -28.29 26.06 3.60
C ARG A 400 -29.72 25.63 3.35
N ILE A 401 -29.87 24.37 2.95
CA ILE A 401 -31.15 23.69 2.81
C ILE A 401 -31.34 22.85 4.06
N ASP A 402 -32.49 22.99 4.71
CA ASP A 402 -32.83 22.22 5.90
C ASP A 402 -32.70 20.71 5.65
N ALA A 403 -32.16 19.99 6.64
CA ALA A 403 -31.86 18.57 6.54
C ALA A 403 -33.07 17.71 6.12
N ASP A 404 -34.28 18.08 6.57
CA ASP A 404 -35.53 17.39 6.24
C ASP A 404 -35.96 17.57 4.77
N GLN A 405 -35.49 18.62 4.09
CA GLN A 405 -35.81 18.92 2.70
C GLN A 405 -34.74 18.39 1.72
N LEU A 406 -33.53 18.09 2.18
CA LEU A 406 -32.44 17.61 1.32
C LEU A 406 -32.79 16.34 0.54
N GLY A 407 -33.50 15.39 1.18
CA GLY A 407 -33.93 14.15 0.53
C GLY A 407 -34.92 14.38 -0.61
N ARG A 408 -35.77 15.42 -0.51
CA ARG A 408 -36.74 15.78 -1.57
C ARG A 408 -36.06 16.39 -2.79
N HIS A 409 -34.92 17.05 -2.60
CA HIS A 409 -34.13 17.70 -3.67
C HIS A 409 -32.93 16.88 -4.12
N ARG A 410 -32.92 15.56 -3.87
CA ARG A 410 -31.88 14.68 -4.40
C ARG A 410 -31.86 14.67 -5.94
N ASP A 411 -33.04 14.67 -6.54
CA ASP A 411 -33.20 14.99 -7.96
C ASP A 411 -33.44 16.50 -8.08
N LEU A 412 -32.38 17.21 -8.50
CA LEU A 412 -32.37 18.67 -8.60
C LEU A 412 -33.40 19.22 -9.60
N THR A 413 -34.08 18.36 -10.39
CA THR A 413 -35.06 18.75 -11.40
C THR A 413 -36.20 19.60 -10.84
N PHE A 414 -36.75 19.22 -9.68
CA PHE A 414 -37.86 19.97 -9.07
C PHE A 414 -37.42 21.36 -8.59
N ALA A 415 -36.32 21.43 -7.84
CA ALA A 415 -35.72 22.69 -7.39
C ALA A 415 -35.32 23.59 -8.57
N MET A 416 -34.70 23.03 -9.60
CA MET A 416 -34.31 23.75 -10.82
C MET A 416 -35.52 24.31 -11.56
N THR A 417 -36.64 23.58 -11.60
CA THR A 417 -37.88 24.06 -12.23
C THR A 417 -38.42 25.28 -11.49
N LEU A 418 -38.44 25.25 -10.15
CA LEU A 418 -38.87 26.39 -9.33
C LEU A 418 -37.94 27.60 -9.49
N LEU A 419 -36.61 27.39 -9.47
CA LEU A 419 -35.64 28.46 -9.64
C LEU A 419 -35.67 29.07 -11.05
N ARG A 420 -35.93 28.27 -12.09
CA ARG A 420 -36.14 28.79 -13.45
C ARG A 420 -37.39 29.64 -13.55
N GLN A 421 -38.50 29.20 -12.95
CA GLN A 421 -39.74 29.99 -12.85
C GLN A 421 -39.49 31.33 -12.14
N ALA A 422 -38.78 31.32 -11.01
CA ALA A 422 -38.39 32.53 -10.30
C ALA A 422 -37.50 33.46 -11.14
N SER A 423 -36.52 32.91 -11.87
CA SER A 423 -35.65 33.70 -12.75
C SER A 423 -36.41 34.30 -13.95
N GLU A 424 -37.40 33.61 -14.51
CA GLU A 424 -38.26 34.14 -15.57
C GLU A 424 -39.16 35.29 -15.09
N LEU A 425 -39.53 35.28 -13.81
CA LEU A 425 -40.27 36.36 -13.14
C LEU A 425 -39.38 37.52 -12.66
N GLY A 426 -38.07 37.48 -12.93
CA GLY A 426 -37.11 38.53 -12.56
C GLY A 426 -36.73 38.56 -11.07
N GLU A 427 -36.95 37.47 -10.33
CA GLU A 427 -36.68 37.42 -8.88
C GLU A 427 -35.21 37.66 -8.52
N PHE A 428 -34.28 37.28 -9.41
CA PHE A 428 -32.83 37.40 -9.16
C PHE A 428 -32.20 38.63 -9.82
N GLU A 429 -32.98 39.47 -10.50
CA GLU A 429 -32.48 40.71 -11.12
C GLU A 429 -32.45 41.88 -10.12
N ILE A 430 -33.20 41.77 -9.01
CA ILE A 430 -33.37 42.82 -8.00
C ILE A 430 -33.07 42.24 -6.62
N GLY A 431 -31.99 42.71 -6.00
CA GLY A 431 -31.54 42.35 -4.66
C GLY A 431 -32.05 43.30 -3.57
N PRO A 432 -31.70 43.04 -2.30
CA PRO A 432 -32.08 43.87 -1.15
C PRO A 432 -31.43 45.27 -1.14
N GLU A 433 -30.31 45.46 -1.85
CA GLU A 433 -29.69 46.78 -2.00
C GLU A 433 -30.36 47.61 -3.11
N ASP A 434 -31.05 46.96 -4.05
CA ASP A 434 -31.66 47.62 -5.21
C ASP A 434 -33.06 48.18 -4.91
N SER A 435 -33.78 47.60 -3.95
CA SER A 435 -35.11 48.09 -3.58
C SER A 435 -35.47 47.74 -2.13
N CYS A 436 -35.97 48.74 -1.40
CA CYS A 436 -36.53 48.54 -0.06
C CYS A 436 -37.84 47.74 -0.06
N TRP A 437 -38.47 47.52 -1.23
CA TRP A 437 -39.62 46.62 -1.37
C TRP A 437 -39.23 45.14 -1.47
N PHE A 438 -37.94 44.81 -1.38
CA PHE A 438 -37.46 43.42 -1.38
C PHE A 438 -38.16 42.58 -0.31
N ARG A 439 -38.76 41.46 -0.74
CA ARG A 439 -39.60 40.55 0.07
C ARG A 439 -40.79 41.20 0.79
N ALA A 440 -41.30 42.32 0.28
CA ALA A 440 -42.51 42.93 0.81
C ALA A 440 -43.70 41.97 0.80
N ARG A 441 -44.53 42.03 1.84
CA ARG A 441 -45.69 41.15 2.04
C ARG A 441 -47.00 41.94 1.95
N PHE A 442 -47.82 41.59 0.97
CA PHE A 442 -49.16 42.13 0.77
C PHE A 442 -50.18 40.99 0.84
N GLU A 443 -51.08 41.04 1.82
CA GLU A 443 -52.20 40.09 1.90
C GLU A 443 -53.18 40.26 0.74
N ASN A 444 -53.32 41.51 0.25
CA ASN A 444 -54.16 41.86 -0.88
C ASN A 444 -53.36 42.70 -1.90
N PRO A 445 -53.12 42.20 -3.13
CA PRO A 445 -52.40 42.94 -4.18
C PRO A 445 -53.05 44.28 -4.55
N GLN A 446 -54.35 44.47 -4.27
CA GLN A 446 -55.05 45.74 -4.52
C GLN A 446 -54.55 46.89 -3.63
N GLU A 447 -53.83 46.60 -2.55
CA GLU A 447 -53.26 47.62 -1.65
C GLU A 447 -51.97 48.24 -2.19
N ILE A 448 -51.28 47.58 -3.12
CA ILE A 448 -49.96 47.99 -3.63
C ILE A 448 -49.98 49.44 -4.16
N PRO A 449 -50.91 49.86 -5.04
CA PRO A 449 -50.93 51.24 -5.54
C PRO A 449 -51.13 52.26 -4.42
N ALA A 450 -51.93 51.92 -3.40
CA ALA A 450 -52.18 52.81 -2.27
C ALA A 450 -50.93 52.96 -1.38
N ARG A 451 -50.11 51.92 -1.22
CA ARG A 451 -48.86 51.99 -0.45
C ARG A 451 -47.74 52.72 -1.19
N ILE A 452 -47.65 52.57 -2.50
CA ILE A 452 -46.71 53.35 -3.33
C ILE A 452 -47.03 54.85 -3.26
N GLU A 453 -48.31 55.22 -3.40
CA GLU A 453 -48.72 56.62 -3.27
C GLU A 453 -48.49 57.17 -1.86
N LEU A 454 -48.67 56.34 -0.81
CA LEU A 454 -48.33 56.70 0.56
C LEU A 454 -46.83 56.98 0.72
N ALA A 455 -45.96 56.12 0.17
CA ALA A 455 -44.51 56.31 0.20
C ALA A 455 -44.08 57.61 -0.52
N LYS A 456 -44.67 57.90 -1.69
CA LYS A 456 -44.44 59.16 -2.41
C LYS A 456 -44.88 60.37 -1.61
N ALA A 457 -46.08 60.33 -1.02
CA ALA A 457 -46.60 61.42 -0.20
C ALA A 457 -45.73 61.70 1.04
N LEU A 458 -45.25 60.63 1.69
CA LEU A 458 -44.34 60.73 2.83
C LEU A 458 -42.97 61.30 2.43
N HIS A 459 -42.38 60.83 1.33
CA HIS A 459 -41.07 61.30 0.87
C HIS A 459 -41.10 62.76 0.37
N GLN A 460 -42.03 63.08 -0.55
CA GLN A 460 -42.05 64.36 -1.26
C GLN A 460 -42.78 65.48 -0.50
N GLY A 461 -43.68 65.14 0.42
CA GLY A 461 -44.52 66.09 1.14
C GLY A 461 -44.23 66.15 2.64
N SER A 462 -44.65 65.11 3.37
CA SER A 462 -44.72 65.15 4.83
C SER A 462 -43.35 65.16 5.51
N PHE A 463 -42.39 64.36 5.04
CA PHE A 463 -41.05 64.27 5.64
C PHE A 463 -40.29 65.59 5.54
N GLN A 464 -40.17 66.18 4.34
CA GLN A 464 -39.42 67.42 4.13
C GLN A 464 -40.05 68.59 4.90
N SER A 465 -41.38 68.73 4.83
CA SER A 465 -42.09 69.80 5.55
C SER A 465 -41.94 69.68 7.07
N LEU A 466 -41.96 68.47 7.62
CA LEU A 466 -41.76 68.23 9.06
C LEU A 466 -40.30 68.43 9.47
N ALA A 467 -39.35 67.95 8.68
CA ALA A 467 -37.93 68.11 8.92
C ALA A 467 -37.53 69.59 8.97
N ASP A 468 -37.97 70.39 8.00
CA ASP A 468 -37.68 71.83 7.95
C ASP A 468 -38.32 72.58 9.13
N GLN A 469 -39.58 72.26 9.44
CA GLN A 469 -40.29 72.90 10.56
C GLN A 469 -39.66 72.57 11.91
N LEU A 470 -39.24 71.31 12.13
CA LEU A 470 -38.60 70.88 13.37
C LEU A 470 -37.14 71.32 13.48
N ALA A 471 -36.41 71.41 12.36
CA ALA A 471 -35.08 72.01 12.32
C ALA A 471 -35.11 73.49 12.72
N GLU A 472 -36.14 74.24 12.29
CA GLU A 472 -36.30 75.64 12.71
C GLU A 472 -36.66 75.74 14.20
N PHE A 473 -37.45 74.80 14.74
CA PHE A 473 -37.74 74.75 16.17
C PHE A 473 -36.48 74.47 16.99
N THR A 474 -35.73 73.42 16.65
CA THR A 474 -34.48 73.07 17.36
C THR A 474 -33.46 74.19 17.25
N LYS A 475 -33.35 74.88 16.10
CA LYS A 475 -32.50 76.06 15.94
C LYS A 475 -32.93 77.24 16.82
N THR A 476 -34.23 77.51 16.90
CA THR A 476 -34.79 78.60 17.72
C THR A 476 -34.49 78.41 19.21
N VAL A 477 -34.57 77.17 19.70
CA VAL A 477 -34.29 76.83 21.10
C VAL A 477 -32.84 76.39 21.35
N GLU A 478 -31.99 76.40 20.32
CA GLU A 478 -30.58 75.94 20.35
C GLU A 478 -30.41 74.49 20.86
N PHE A 479 -31.29 73.58 20.44
CA PHE A 479 -31.17 72.15 20.70
C PHE A 479 -30.18 71.48 19.74
N VAL A 480 -29.64 70.34 20.17
CA VAL A 480 -28.97 69.40 19.26
C VAL A 480 -29.96 69.01 18.15
N PRO A 481 -29.53 68.99 16.87
CA PRO A 481 -30.38 68.50 15.79
C PRO A 481 -30.86 67.07 16.07
N ALA A 482 -32.16 66.83 15.88
CA ALA A 482 -32.74 65.51 16.00
C ALA A 482 -32.10 64.55 14.98
N GLN A 483 -31.79 63.33 15.40
CA GLN A 483 -31.18 62.32 14.53
C GLN A 483 -32.20 61.30 14.03
N SER A 484 -33.36 61.18 14.69
CA SER A 484 -34.40 60.19 14.41
C SER A 484 -35.81 60.77 14.55
N VAL A 485 -36.83 60.03 14.08
CA VAL A 485 -38.24 60.40 14.30
C VAL A 485 -38.61 60.27 15.78
N THR A 486 -37.98 59.36 16.52
CA THR A 486 -38.12 59.28 18.00
C THR A 486 -37.65 60.55 18.71
N ASP A 487 -36.61 61.22 18.20
CA ASP A 487 -36.17 62.50 18.74
C ASP A 487 -37.19 63.61 18.43
N TRP A 488 -37.79 63.59 17.23
CA TRP A 488 -38.88 64.51 16.88
C TRP A 488 -40.07 64.39 17.84
N VAL A 489 -40.47 63.17 18.17
CA VAL A 489 -41.54 62.90 19.15
C VAL A 489 -41.14 63.45 20.52
N SER A 490 -39.94 63.09 20.99
CA SER A 490 -39.44 63.49 22.31
C SER A 490 -39.33 65.01 22.46
N TYR A 491 -38.85 65.71 21.42
CA TYR A 491 -38.69 67.16 21.44
C TYR A 491 -40.04 67.88 21.42
N LEU A 492 -40.99 67.44 20.60
CA LEU A 492 -42.32 68.03 20.57
C LEU A 492 -43.11 67.76 21.85
N GLU A 493 -43.02 66.55 22.43
CA GLU A 493 -43.60 66.25 23.74
C GLU A 493 -43.03 67.16 24.83
N LEU A 494 -41.71 67.39 24.82
CA LEU A 494 -41.08 68.34 25.74
C LEU A 494 -41.58 69.77 25.53
N PHE A 495 -41.69 70.25 24.28
CA PHE A 495 -42.19 71.60 24.00
C PHE A 495 -43.65 71.78 24.41
N VAL A 496 -44.49 70.77 24.19
CA VAL A 496 -45.90 70.76 24.63
C VAL A 496 -45.97 70.75 26.16
N GLY A 497 -45.19 69.88 26.82
CA GLY A 497 -45.12 69.80 28.27
C GLY A 497 -44.66 71.11 28.91
N VAL A 498 -43.63 71.76 28.35
CA VAL A 498 -43.15 73.07 28.80
C VAL A 498 -44.22 74.15 28.58
N ARG A 499 -44.95 74.11 27.46
CA ARG A 499 -46.07 75.03 27.21
C ARG A 499 -47.16 74.88 28.27
N GLU A 500 -47.63 73.67 28.53
CA GLU A 500 -48.65 73.40 29.54
C GLU A 500 -48.20 73.83 30.95
N THR A 501 -46.91 73.65 31.24
CA THR A 501 -46.29 74.16 32.47
C THR A 501 -46.34 75.69 32.50
N LEU A 502 -45.87 76.37 31.45
CA LEU A 502 -45.79 77.84 31.39
C LEU A 502 -47.18 78.51 31.34
N ASP A 503 -48.24 77.79 30.96
CA ASP A 503 -49.62 78.25 31.07
C ASP A 503 -50.09 78.33 32.53
N LYS A 504 -49.61 77.43 33.40
CA LYS A 504 -50.02 77.33 34.82
C LYS A 504 -49.03 77.98 35.79
N PHE A 505 -47.74 77.93 35.46
CA PHE A 505 -46.62 78.41 36.27
C PHE A 505 -45.93 79.60 35.58
N LYS A 506 -45.24 80.42 36.38
CA LYS A 506 -44.38 81.48 35.87
C LYS A 506 -43.04 80.90 35.40
N PRO A 507 -42.36 81.50 34.41
CA PRO A 507 -41.13 80.96 33.83
C PRO A 507 -40.01 80.70 34.85
N GLU A 508 -39.96 81.48 35.94
CA GLU A 508 -38.90 81.39 36.96
C GLU A 508 -38.88 80.02 37.68
N VAL A 509 -39.93 79.21 37.54
CA VAL A 509 -39.97 77.83 38.07
C VAL A 509 -38.86 76.95 37.47
N PHE A 510 -38.37 77.28 36.27
CA PHE A 510 -37.28 76.55 35.61
C PHE A 510 -35.88 77.08 35.94
N ASP A 511 -35.74 78.18 36.70
CA ASP A 511 -34.42 78.79 36.95
C ASP A 511 -33.67 78.08 38.09
N ARG A 512 -34.38 77.63 39.13
CA ARG A 512 -33.77 77.03 40.34
C ARG A 512 -34.08 75.52 40.50
N PRO A 513 -33.15 74.73 41.07
CA PRO A 513 -33.40 73.31 41.35
C PRO A 513 -34.68 73.11 42.19
N LEU A 514 -35.58 72.24 41.73
CA LEU A 514 -36.88 72.04 42.38
C LEU A 514 -36.88 70.89 43.40
N THR A 515 -35.73 70.24 43.62
CA THR A 515 -35.58 69.06 44.48
C THR A 515 -36.14 69.26 45.89
N GLU A 516 -35.84 70.40 46.54
CA GLU A 516 -36.37 70.71 47.87
C GLU A 516 -37.88 70.99 47.87
N LEU A 517 -38.42 71.56 46.78
CA LEU A 517 -39.84 71.85 46.61
C LEU A 517 -40.65 70.58 46.34
N ILE A 518 -40.12 69.67 45.52
CA ILE A 518 -40.67 68.33 45.27
C ILE A 518 -40.70 67.54 46.58
N PHE A 519 -39.61 67.54 47.34
CA PHE A 519 -39.54 66.85 48.63
C PHE A 519 -40.53 67.46 49.65
N ALA A 520 -40.66 68.79 49.68
CA ALA A 520 -41.59 69.47 50.58
C ALA A 520 -43.06 69.16 50.25
N THR A 521 -43.39 68.94 48.98
CA THR A 521 -44.77 68.70 48.48
C THR A 521 -45.20 67.23 48.49
N ALA A 522 -44.25 66.28 48.59
CA ALA A 522 -44.52 64.84 48.59
C ALA A 522 -45.53 64.36 49.67
N PRO A 523 -46.22 63.22 49.48
CA PRO A 523 -47.02 62.57 50.51
C PRO A 523 -46.15 62.18 51.73
N ARG A 524 -46.69 62.19 52.96
CA ARG A 524 -45.95 61.74 54.16
C ARG A 524 -45.92 60.21 54.23
N LYS A 525 -44.94 59.61 53.54
CA LYS A 525 -44.47 58.24 53.82
C LYS A 525 -42.95 58.24 53.75
N ASP A 526 -42.34 57.73 54.83
CA ASP A 526 -40.92 57.55 55.11
C ASP A 526 -40.00 58.79 55.29
N LYS A 527 -39.02 58.61 56.18
CA LYS A 527 -38.23 59.60 56.95
C LYS A 527 -37.82 60.86 56.17
N SER A 528 -38.52 61.97 56.41
CA SER A 528 -38.17 63.29 55.90
C SER A 528 -37.20 64.03 56.84
N VAL A 529 -35.98 64.29 56.38
CA VAL A 529 -34.89 65.05 57.07
C VAL A 529 -35.23 66.54 57.28
N MET A 530 -36.36 67.02 56.74
CA MET A 530 -36.73 68.44 56.73
C MET A 530 -37.63 68.85 57.91
N SER A 531 -37.33 69.98 58.56
CA SER A 531 -38.15 70.55 59.64
C SER A 531 -39.54 71.00 59.15
N GLY A 532 -40.57 70.90 60.01
CA GLY A 532 -41.94 71.27 59.65
C GLY A 532 -42.12 72.74 59.25
N ALA A 533 -41.29 73.63 59.78
CA ALA A 533 -41.27 75.05 59.41
C ALA A 533 -40.70 75.27 57.99
N ASN A 534 -39.58 74.61 57.65
CA ASN A 534 -39.01 74.67 56.30
C ASN A 534 -39.96 74.09 55.24
N ARG A 535 -40.64 72.97 55.55
CA ARG A 535 -41.59 72.36 54.63
C ARG A 535 -42.79 73.27 54.31
N ARG A 536 -43.33 74.00 55.31
CA ARG A 536 -44.40 74.98 55.10
C ARG A 536 -43.91 76.16 54.26
N ARG A 537 -42.70 76.67 54.53
CA ARG A 537 -42.07 77.75 53.75
C ARG A 537 -41.90 77.36 52.28
N LEU A 538 -41.34 76.18 52.02
CA LEU A 538 -41.12 75.65 50.67
C LEU A 538 -42.43 75.33 49.95
N LYS A 539 -43.46 74.80 50.63
CA LYS A 539 -44.81 74.66 50.03
C LYS A 539 -45.44 76.00 49.65
N LYS A 540 -45.18 77.06 50.41
CA LYS A 540 -45.64 78.42 50.08
C LYS A 540 -44.88 78.96 48.86
N LEU A 541 -43.56 78.79 48.83
CA LEU A 541 -42.70 79.15 47.69
C LEU A 541 -43.12 78.41 46.40
N ALA A 542 -43.45 77.12 46.48
CA ALA A 542 -43.99 76.36 45.35
C ALA A 542 -45.28 76.97 44.76
N LYS A 543 -46.15 77.53 45.61
CA LYS A 543 -47.37 78.22 45.17
C LYS A 543 -47.11 79.61 44.58
N GLU A 544 -46.00 80.26 44.93
CA GLU A 544 -45.63 81.58 44.39
C GLU A 544 -45.20 81.52 42.91
N TYR A 545 -44.75 80.34 42.47
CA TYR A 545 -44.48 80.03 41.06
C TYR A 545 -45.76 79.82 40.24
N LEU A 546 -46.95 79.69 40.83
CA LEU A 546 -48.20 79.65 40.07
C LEU A 546 -48.55 81.02 39.50
N ARG A 547 -49.16 81.05 38.32
CA ARG A 547 -49.74 82.27 37.76
C ARG A 547 -51.01 82.66 38.53
N PRO A 548 -51.33 83.97 38.65
CA PRO A 548 -52.57 84.42 39.29
C PRO A 548 -53.81 83.77 38.65
N GLY A 549 -54.68 83.19 39.49
CA GLY A 549 -55.92 82.53 39.03
C GLY A 549 -55.77 81.05 38.62
N MET A 550 -54.56 80.49 38.62
CA MET A 550 -54.33 79.09 38.27
C MET A 550 -54.23 78.17 39.49
N HIS A 551 -54.82 76.98 39.37
CA HIS A 551 -54.81 75.94 40.39
C HIS A 551 -54.29 74.63 39.83
N VAL A 552 -53.44 73.94 40.59
CA VAL A 552 -52.89 72.62 40.23
C VAL A 552 -53.40 71.60 41.23
N ALA A 553 -54.03 70.53 40.73
CA ALA A 553 -54.64 69.49 41.56
C ALA A 553 -53.61 68.77 42.45
N ASP A 554 -52.44 68.43 41.89
CA ASP A 554 -51.32 67.86 42.64
C ASP A 554 -50.02 68.63 42.33
N MET A 555 -49.64 69.48 43.28
CA MET A 555 -48.41 70.29 43.18
C MET A 555 -47.14 69.41 43.18
N HIS A 556 -47.16 68.25 43.81
CA HIS A 556 -46.00 67.37 43.85
C HIS A 556 -45.73 66.72 42.50
N LEU A 557 -46.77 66.21 41.85
CA LEU A 557 -46.67 65.65 40.50
C LEU A 557 -46.28 66.72 39.48
N ALA A 558 -46.89 67.91 39.55
CA ALA A 558 -46.52 69.00 38.65
C ALA A 558 -45.05 69.42 38.81
N LEU A 559 -44.52 69.55 40.04
CA LEU A 559 -43.11 69.89 40.23
C LEU A 559 -42.16 68.78 39.78
N LYS A 560 -42.54 67.50 39.90
CA LYS A 560 -41.77 66.38 39.34
C LYS A 560 -41.72 66.43 37.82
N GLU A 561 -42.85 66.73 37.19
CA GLU A 561 -42.96 66.90 35.74
C GLU A 561 -42.09 68.06 35.25
N ILE A 562 -42.15 69.22 35.92
CA ILE A 562 -41.31 70.39 35.63
C ILE A 562 -39.81 70.06 35.80
N GLN A 563 -39.44 69.28 36.81
CA GLN A 563 -38.06 68.82 37.00
C GLN A 563 -37.62 67.87 35.88
N SER A 564 -38.47 66.93 35.46
CA SER A 564 -38.20 66.05 34.32
C SER A 564 -38.02 66.86 33.02
N GLN A 565 -38.92 67.82 32.76
CA GLN A 565 -38.82 68.75 31.63
C GLN A 565 -37.54 69.58 31.68
N ARG A 566 -37.13 70.07 32.86
CA ARG A 566 -35.87 70.79 33.04
C ARG A 566 -34.66 69.91 32.73
N ASP A 567 -34.64 68.68 33.22
CA ASP A 567 -33.52 67.76 33.01
C ASP A 567 -33.42 67.33 31.54
N MET A 568 -34.54 67.09 30.86
CA MET A 568 -34.57 66.84 29.42
C MET A 568 -34.14 68.07 28.61
N TRP A 569 -34.64 69.26 28.95
CA TRP A 569 -34.23 70.52 28.32
C TRP A 569 -32.73 70.75 28.45
N ALA A 570 -32.16 70.54 29.64
CA ALA A 570 -30.73 70.72 29.89
C ALA A 570 -29.85 69.69 29.15
N ARG A 571 -30.36 68.49 28.86
CA ARG A 571 -29.64 67.47 28.08
C ARG A 571 -29.56 67.82 26.60
N HIS A 572 -30.60 68.42 26.03
CA HIS A 572 -30.69 68.66 24.59
C HIS A 572 -30.28 70.08 24.17
N CYS A 573 -30.33 71.06 25.09
CA CYS A 573 -29.97 72.44 24.80
C CYS A 573 -28.45 72.64 24.79
N LEU A 574 -27.89 73.17 23.69
CA LEU A 574 -26.46 73.42 23.52
C LEU A 574 -25.96 74.59 24.36
N VAL A 575 -26.85 75.53 24.70
CA VAL A 575 -26.57 76.73 25.49
C VAL A 575 -27.54 76.80 26.66
N ALA A 576 -27.07 77.12 27.87
CA ALA A 576 -27.93 77.21 29.05
C ALA A 576 -28.92 78.39 28.97
N LYS A 577 -30.07 78.18 28.30
CA LYS A 577 -31.21 79.10 28.21
C LYS A 577 -32.43 78.53 28.93
N ALA A 578 -33.25 79.40 29.48
CA ALA A 578 -34.51 79.00 30.11
C ALA A 578 -35.47 78.38 29.06
N PRO A 579 -36.32 77.41 29.45
CA PRO A 579 -37.26 76.78 28.53
C PRO A 579 -38.19 77.77 27.83
N GLN A 580 -38.24 77.70 26.50
CA GLN A 580 -39.08 78.52 25.64
C GLN A 580 -39.92 77.64 24.72
N VAL A 581 -41.03 78.17 24.25
CA VAL A 581 -42.01 77.42 23.46
C VAL A 581 -42.03 78.00 22.04
N PRO A 582 -41.50 77.28 21.04
CA PRO A 582 -41.62 77.67 19.63
C PRO A 582 -43.07 77.93 19.18
N LEU A 583 -43.26 78.86 18.24
CA LEU A 583 -44.57 79.13 17.66
C LEU A 583 -44.95 78.02 16.66
N GLY A 584 -46.16 77.48 16.74
CA GLY A 584 -46.67 76.50 15.77
C GLY A 584 -46.57 75.01 16.19
N ILE A 585 -46.17 74.71 17.44
CA ILE A 585 -46.02 73.34 17.97
C ILE A 585 -47.28 72.49 17.79
N ALA A 586 -48.48 73.04 17.99
CA ALA A 586 -49.73 72.26 17.88
C ALA A 586 -49.98 71.71 16.46
N LYS A 587 -49.58 72.47 15.42
CA LYS A 587 -49.65 72.00 14.03
C LYS A 587 -48.59 70.94 13.75
N ALA A 588 -47.35 71.15 14.24
CA ALA A 588 -46.26 70.20 14.08
C ALA A 588 -46.56 68.86 14.79
N GLN A 589 -47.17 68.88 15.98
CA GLN A 589 -47.54 67.69 16.72
C GLN A 589 -48.61 66.86 15.99
N SER A 590 -49.65 67.51 15.45
CA SER A 590 -50.67 66.81 14.66
C SER A 590 -50.07 66.20 13.38
N ALA A 591 -49.17 66.92 12.72
CA ALA A 591 -48.50 66.43 11.51
C ALA A 591 -47.54 65.27 11.81
N LEU A 592 -46.77 65.33 12.91
CA LEU A 592 -45.89 64.24 13.33
C LEU A 592 -46.67 62.97 13.72
N ASN A 593 -47.78 63.11 14.45
CA ASN A 593 -48.61 61.95 14.80
C ASN A 593 -49.15 61.26 13.54
N THR A 594 -49.60 62.05 12.56
CA THR A 594 -50.07 61.52 11.27
C THR A 594 -48.94 60.81 10.54
N PHE A 595 -47.76 61.44 10.46
CA PHE A 595 -46.57 60.89 9.83
C PHE A 595 -46.11 59.57 10.47
N VAL A 596 -46.13 59.47 11.80
CA VAL A 596 -45.77 58.24 12.53
C VAL A 596 -46.77 57.11 12.27
N GLU A 597 -48.08 57.41 12.23
CA GLU A 597 -49.09 56.40 11.89
C GLU A 597 -48.96 55.93 10.44
N GLU A 598 -48.70 56.84 9.50
CA GLU A 598 -48.47 56.50 8.09
C GLU A 598 -47.19 55.66 7.90
N LEU A 599 -46.11 55.95 8.65
CA LEU A 599 -44.90 55.11 8.66
C LEU A 599 -45.16 53.71 9.21
N LYS A 600 -45.99 53.57 10.25
CA LYS A 600 -46.38 52.25 10.79
C LYS A 600 -47.15 51.43 9.75
N VAL A 601 -48.00 52.08 8.95
CA VAL A 601 -48.74 51.43 7.86
C VAL A 601 -47.79 50.88 6.80
N LEU A 602 -46.76 51.64 6.40
CA LEU A 602 -45.73 51.13 5.49
C LEU A 602 -44.91 49.99 6.11
N GLN A 603 -44.56 50.11 7.40
CA GLN A 603 -43.77 49.11 8.12
C GLN A 603 -44.40 47.71 8.11
N LEU A 604 -45.73 47.61 8.12
CA LEU A 604 -46.45 46.32 8.11
C LEU A 604 -46.18 45.49 6.85
N HIS A 605 -45.82 46.13 5.74
CA HIS A 605 -45.61 45.47 4.46
C HIS A 605 -44.14 45.18 4.16
N LEU A 606 -43.21 45.71 4.95
CA LEU A 606 -41.77 45.45 4.80
C LEU A 606 -41.38 44.15 5.52
N ASP A 607 -40.36 43.45 5.02
CA ASP A 607 -39.84 42.25 5.69
C ASP A 607 -39.37 42.59 7.11
N SER A 608 -39.72 41.76 8.10
CA SER A 608 -39.32 41.93 9.50
C SER A 608 -37.88 41.46 9.78
N GLY A 609 -37.19 40.94 8.76
CA GLY A 609 -35.81 40.45 8.83
C GLY A 609 -34.76 41.56 9.00
N THR A 610 -33.51 41.15 9.25
CA THR A 610 -32.35 41.98 9.60
C THR A 610 -32.03 43.13 8.63
N LEU A 611 -32.58 43.11 7.42
CA LEU A 611 -32.29 44.09 6.35
C LEU A 611 -33.20 45.33 6.41
N ASN A 612 -34.40 45.24 7.00
CA ASN A 612 -35.38 46.34 7.05
C ASN A 612 -35.68 46.75 8.49
N PRO A 613 -34.93 47.71 9.05
CA PRO A 613 -35.07 48.10 10.44
C PRO A 613 -36.31 48.98 10.67
N VAL A 614 -36.74 49.11 11.94
CA VAL A 614 -37.93 49.90 12.33
C VAL A 614 -37.79 51.34 11.82
N LEU A 615 -38.70 51.76 10.92
CA LEU A 615 -38.62 53.03 10.19
C LEU A 615 -38.52 54.26 11.13
N VAL A 616 -39.22 54.22 12.27
CA VAL A 616 -39.28 55.33 13.24
C VAL A 616 -37.95 55.52 13.99
N GLU A 617 -37.16 54.46 14.13
CA GLU A 617 -35.88 54.47 14.85
C GLU A 617 -34.69 54.76 13.92
N GLN A 618 -34.92 54.86 12.61
CA GLN A 618 -33.85 55.10 11.66
C GLN A 618 -33.31 56.53 11.75
N PRO A 619 -32.00 56.71 11.51
CA PRO A 619 -31.44 58.04 11.27
C PRO A 619 -32.20 58.73 10.15
N LEU A 620 -32.52 60.03 10.30
CA LEU A 620 -33.38 60.76 9.37
C LEU A 620 -32.90 60.70 7.91
N GLU A 621 -31.58 60.75 7.68
CA GLU A 621 -31.00 60.62 6.34
C GLU A 621 -31.22 59.23 5.74
N LYS A 622 -31.11 58.17 6.56
CA LYS A 622 -31.38 56.80 6.12
C LYS A 622 -32.87 56.54 5.93
N LEU A 623 -33.72 57.12 6.77
CA LEU A 623 -35.18 57.08 6.58
C LEU A 623 -35.58 57.76 5.27
N ARG A 624 -34.95 58.90 4.95
CA ARG A 624 -35.17 59.61 3.69
C ARG A 624 -34.82 58.74 2.48
N SER A 625 -33.66 58.08 2.49
CA SER A 625 -33.25 57.19 1.40
C SER A 625 -34.16 55.96 1.28
N ILE A 626 -34.61 55.39 2.40
CA ILE A 626 -35.58 54.28 2.41
C ILE A 626 -36.91 54.74 1.79
N LEU A 627 -37.46 55.88 2.22
CA LEU A 627 -38.71 56.41 1.65
C LEU A 627 -38.57 56.78 0.17
N GLN A 628 -37.38 57.21 -0.26
CA GLN A 628 -37.07 57.46 -1.66
C GLN A 628 -37.11 56.16 -2.47
N SER A 629 -36.41 55.11 -2.01
CA SER A 629 -36.42 53.80 -2.67
C SER A 629 -37.83 53.21 -2.74
N LEU A 630 -38.61 53.31 -1.66
CA LEU A 630 -40.02 52.86 -1.66
C LEU A 630 -40.92 53.66 -2.62
N ALA A 631 -40.55 54.89 -2.97
CA ALA A 631 -41.30 55.74 -3.89
C ALA A 631 -40.89 55.55 -5.35
N GLU A 632 -39.62 55.23 -5.62
CA GLU A 632 -39.01 55.22 -6.95
C GLU A 632 -38.82 53.79 -7.49
N ASP A 633 -38.41 52.82 -6.66
CA ASP A 633 -38.01 51.46 -7.06
C ASP A 633 -39.19 50.48 -7.07
N ILE A 634 -40.17 50.74 -7.95
CA ILE A 634 -41.47 50.04 -7.99
C ILE A 634 -41.42 48.74 -8.83
N SER A 635 -40.42 48.55 -9.69
CA SER A 635 -40.34 47.43 -10.65
C SER A 635 -40.42 46.04 -9.99
N ILE A 636 -40.00 45.92 -8.74
CA ILE A 636 -40.11 44.67 -7.98
C ILE A 636 -41.55 44.25 -7.66
N LEU A 637 -42.49 45.19 -7.68
CA LEU A 637 -43.92 44.96 -7.42
C LEU A 637 -44.69 44.61 -8.70
N ASP A 638 -44.05 44.67 -9.87
CA ASP A 638 -44.64 44.19 -11.11
C ASP A 638 -44.79 42.65 -11.05
N ASN A 639 -45.95 42.14 -11.47
CA ASN A 639 -46.31 40.72 -11.38
C ASN A 639 -46.23 40.12 -9.96
N TYR A 640 -46.40 40.96 -8.92
CA TYR A 640 -46.35 40.55 -7.50
C TYR A 640 -47.12 39.25 -7.16
N PRO A 641 -48.35 39.00 -7.66
CA PRO A 641 -49.07 37.77 -7.30
C PRO A 641 -48.35 36.49 -7.72
N GLU A 642 -47.75 36.47 -8.92
CA GLU A 642 -47.04 35.31 -9.46
C GLU A 642 -45.69 35.11 -8.75
N ARG A 643 -45.02 36.21 -8.43
CA ARG A 643 -43.80 36.29 -7.63
C ARG A 643 -44.00 35.78 -6.21
N ALA A 644 -45.01 36.28 -5.51
CA ALA A 644 -45.37 35.87 -4.15
C ALA A 644 -45.74 34.37 -4.07
N MET A 645 -46.48 33.85 -5.06
CA MET A 645 -46.77 32.41 -5.14
C MET A 645 -45.49 31.58 -5.36
N THR A 646 -44.60 32.05 -6.23
CA THR A 646 -43.33 31.35 -6.50
C THR A 646 -42.42 31.37 -5.28
N GLN A 647 -42.33 32.49 -4.57
CA GLN A 647 -41.58 32.61 -3.33
C GLN A 647 -42.14 31.70 -2.23
N SER A 648 -43.47 31.62 -2.06
CA SER A 648 -44.10 30.70 -1.10
C SER A 648 -43.74 29.24 -1.43
N ARG A 649 -43.72 28.86 -2.71
CA ARG A 649 -43.32 27.51 -3.15
C ARG A 649 -41.83 27.24 -2.93
N LEU A 650 -40.97 28.25 -3.07
CA LEU A 650 -39.54 28.15 -2.75
C LEU A 650 -39.32 28.00 -1.24
N ASP A 651 -40.04 28.76 -0.41
CA ASP A 651 -40.00 28.68 1.05
C ASP A 651 -40.52 27.31 1.55
N GLU A 652 -41.65 26.82 1.00
CA GLU A 652 -42.19 25.47 1.29
C GLU A 652 -41.23 24.35 0.88
N ALA A 653 -40.45 24.57 -0.18
CA ALA A 653 -39.41 23.65 -0.62
C ALA A 653 -38.10 23.78 0.19
N GLY A 654 -37.98 24.72 1.14
CA GLY A 654 -36.74 24.96 1.88
C GLY A 654 -35.64 25.64 1.08
N LEU A 655 -35.98 26.28 -0.05
CA LEU A 655 -35.06 27.02 -0.92
C LEU A 655 -35.14 28.54 -0.70
N GLY A 656 -35.86 28.98 0.33
CA GLY A 656 -36.04 30.39 0.65
C GLY A 656 -34.72 31.14 0.88
N GLN A 657 -33.81 30.59 1.68
CA GLN A 657 -32.50 31.21 1.90
C GLN A 657 -31.67 31.29 0.61
N LEU A 658 -31.67 30.21 -0.19
CA LEU A 658 -30.98 30.20 -1.48
C LEU A 658 -31.54 31.27 -2.43
N SER A 659 -32.86 31.45 -2.47
CA SER A 659 -33.48 32.47 -3.33
C SER A 659 -33.01 33.89 -3.00
N VAL A 660 -32.82 34.20 -1.71
CA VAL A 660 -32.33 35.50 -1.24
C VAL A 660 -30.87 35.71 -1.66
N GLU A 661 -30.03 34.70 -1.48
CA GLU A 661 -28.62 34.81 -1.86
C GLU A 661 -28.42 34.88 -3.37
N LEU A 662 -29.23 34.16 -4.15
CA LEU A 662 -29.21 34.26 -5.61
C LEU A 662 -29.58 35.68 -6.10
N ALA A 663 -30.52 36.34 -5.41
CA ALA A 663 -30.88 37.73 -5.67
C ALA A 663 -29.78 38.70 -5.24
N ASN A 664 -29.09 38.46 -4.12
CA ASN A 664 -27.92 39.24 -3.70
C ASN A 664 -26.76 39.16 -4.72
N LEU A 665 -26.60 38.01 -5.38
CA LEU A 665 -25.53 37.76 -6.35
C LEU A 665 -25.91 38.14 -7.79
N HIS A 666 -27.14 38.63 -8.02
CA HIS A 666 -27.70 38.91 -9.35
C HIS A 666 -27.51 37.73 -10.33
N THR A 667 -27.85 36.52 -9.87
CA THR A 667 -27.44 35.28 -10.55
C THR A 667 -28.12 35.10 -11.91
N THR A 668 -27.31 34.92 -12.97
CA THR A 668 -27.80 34.62 -14.33
C THR A 668 -28.36 33.21 -14.48
N LYS A 669 -29.26 32.99 -15.45
CA LYS A 669 -29.89 31.69 -15.76
C LYS A 669 -28.89 30.53 -15.92
N ASP A 670 -27.73 30.80 -16.50
CA ASP A 670 -26.69 29.79 -16.76
C ASP A 670 -25.97 29.33 -15.49
N ALA A 671 -25.94 30.16 -14.44
CA ALA A 671 -25.25 29.89 -13.18
C ALA A 671 -26.13 29.21 -12.12
N LEU A 672 -27.47 29.22 -12.29
CA LEU A 672 -28.43 28.70 -11.31
C LEU A 672 -28.17 27.23 -10.92
N LEU A 673 -27.74 26.39 -11.87
CA LEU A 673 -27.44 24.98 -11.59
C LEU A 673 -26.23 24.85 -10.67
N ALA A 674 -25.15 25.57 -10.95
CA ALA A 674 -23.94 25.50 -10.14
C ALA A 674 -24.19 26.04 -8.72
N GLU A 675 -24.98 27.11 -8.57
CA GLU A 675 -25.33 27.67 -7.26
C GLU A 675 -26.25 26.71 -6.46
N LEU A 676 -27.26 26.12 -7.12
CA LEU A 676 -28.12 25.10 -6.48
C LEU A 676 -27.32 23.86 -6.07
N GLU A 677 -26.43 23.38 -6.93
CA GLU A 677 -25.53 22.26 -6.61
C GLU A 677 -24.66 22.60 -5.39
N LEU A 678 -24.08 23.80 -5.34
CA LEU A 678 -23.27 24.25 -4.20
C LEU A 678 -24.05 24.22 -2.88
N ALA A 679 -25.26 24.80 -2.88
CA ALA A 679 -26.12 24.85 -1.69
C ALA A 679 -26.49 23.44 -1.20
N TRP A 680 -26.85 22.56 -2.14
CA TRP A 680 -27.21 21.18 -1.82
C TRP A 680 -26.02 20.40 -1.28
N TRP A 681 -24.86 20.43 -1.95
CA TRP A 681 -23.67 19.69 -1.51
C TRP A 681 -23.09 20.20 -0.19
N LYS A 682 -23.08 21.52 0.07
CA LYS A 682 -22.68 22.08 1.37
C LYS A 682 -23.58 21.59 2.50
N SER A 683 -24.89 21.68 2.29
CA SER A 683 -25.91 21.26 3.27
C SER A 683 -25.88 19.74 3.51
N ALA A 684 -25.66 18.95 2.44
CA ALA A 684 -25.47 17.51 2.54
C ALA A 684 -24.22 17.17 3.34
N LEU A 685 -23.07 17.81 3.06
CA LEU A 685 -21.83 17.59 3.81
C LEU A 685 -21.99 17.89 5.30
N GLU A 686 -22.60 19.02 5.66
CA GLU A 686 -22.85 19.40 7.06
C GLU A 686 -23.77 18.40 7.76
N THR A 687 -24.84 17.98 7.11
CA THR A 687 -25.77 16.97 7.64
C THR A 687 -25.07 15.62 7.85
N LEU A 688 -24.24 15.19 6.89
CA LEU A 688 -23.45 13.97 7.00
C LEU A 688 -22.45 14.04 8.16
N LEU A 689 -21.75 15.17 8.32
CA LEU A 689 -20.82 15.39 9.44
C LEU A 689 -21.50 15.37 10.80
N GLN A 690 -22.69 15.97 10.92
CA GLN A 690 -23.47 15.95 12.15
C GLN A 690 -23.93 14.53 12.52
N ARG A 691 -24.40 13.74 11.53
CA ARG A 691 -24.86 12.36 11.71
C ARG A 691 -23.72 11.38 12.03
N SER A 692 -22.55 11.57 11.43
CA SER A 692 -21.38 10.72 11.64
C SER A 692 -20.58 11.06 12.92
N GLY A 693 -20.94 12.13 13.63
CA GLY A 693 -20.33 12.56 14.88
C GLY A 693 -19.17 13.55 14.68
N SER A 694 -19.03 14.49 15.62
CA SER A 694 -18.07 15.61 15.57
C SER A 694 -16.59 15.21 15.53
N SER A 695 -16.26 13.94 15.78
CA SER A 695 -14.87 13.45 15.76
C SER A 695 -14.23 13.46 14.37
N LEU A 696 -15.01 13.53 13.29
CA LEU A 696 -14.50 13.59 11.91
C LEU A 696 -14.10 15.02 11.49
N ALA A 697 -14.75 16.03 12.07
CA ALA A 697 -14.59 17.43 11.69
C ALA A 697 -13.51 18.18 12.49
N GLY A 698 -13.01 17.60 13.60
CA GLY A 698 -12.38 18.40 14.67
C GLY A 698 -10.85 18.46 14.75
N ASP A 699 -10.09 17.45 14.32
CA ASP A 699 -8.63 17.51 14.45
C ASP A 699 -7.91 16.56 13.48
N HIS A 700 -7.45 17.10 12.34
CA HIS A 700 -6.59 16.38 11.39
C HIS A 700 -5.43 15.66 12.09
N ASN A 701 -4.85 16.29 13.13
CA ASN A 701 -3.73 15.70 13.87
C ASN A 701 -4.16 14.44 14.62
N GLN A 702 -5.41 14.34 15.06
CA GLN A 702 -5.93 13.17 15.74
C GLN A 702 -6.09 11.97 14.79
N VAL A 703 -6.50 12.20 13.54
CA VAL A 703 -6.57 11.16 12.51
C VAL A 703 -5.18 10.61 12.22
N VAL A 704 -4.22 11.49 11.92
CA VAL A 704 -2.82 11.09 11.66
C VAL A 704 -2.20 10.42 12.89
N ALA A 705 -2.47 10.91 14.10
CA ALA A 705 -1.99 10.29 15.34
C ALA A 705 -2.58 8.89 15.56
N ASN A 706 -3.86 8.67 15.24
CA ASN A 706 -4.49 7.35 15.33
C ASN A 706 -3.89 6.38 14.30
N GLU A 707 -3.65 6.83 13.06
CA GLU A 707 -2.95 6.04 12.04
C GLU A 707 -1.53 5.65 12.50
N GLN A 708 -0.78 6.60 13.08
CA GLN A 708 0.56 6.35 13.62
C GLN A 708 0.54 5.40 14.83
N ARG A 709 -0.41 5.54 15.75
CA ARG A 709 -0.60 4.61 16.88
C ARG A 709 -0.89 3.20 16.40
N PHE A 710 -1.75 3.07 15.37
CA PHE A 710 -2.01 1.77 14.74
C PHE A 710 -0.72 1.17 14.16
N ALA A 711 0.01 1.91 13.32
CA ALA A 711 1.25 1.42 12.71
C ALA A 711 2.32 1.03 13.74
N GLN A 712 2.41 1.77 14.84
CA GLN A 712 3.32 1.50 15.96
C GLN A 712 2.91 0.25 16.74
N SER A 713 1.63 0.14 17.11
CA SER A 713 1.11 -1.03 17.84
C SER A 713 1.27 -2.32 17.05
N GLU A 714 1.10 -2.28 15.72
CA GLU A 714 1.40 -3.41 14.83
C GLU A 714 2.90 -3.75 14.82
N ALA A 715 3.78 -2.74 14.80
CA ALA A 715 5.24 -2.95 14.88
C ALA A 715 5.63 -3.70 16.16
N ASP A 716 5.04 -3.27 17.27
CA ASP A 716 5.33 -3.81 18.58
C ASP A 716 4.76 -5.23 18.73
N LEU A 717 3.57 -5.49 18.15
CA LEU A 717 2.99 -6.82 18.07
C LEU A 717 3.88 -7.79 17.28
N ILE A 718 4.38 -7.40 16.10
CA ILE A 718 5.29 -8.21 15.29
C ILE A 718 6.59 -8.52 16.05
N ARG A 719 7.15 -7.52 16.75
CA ARG A 719 8.39 -7.68 17.54
C ARG A 719 8.21 -8.66 18.70
N GLU A 720 7.03 -8.69 19.33
CA GLU A 720 6.72 -9.62 20.42
C GLU A 720 6.24 -10.99 19.93
N GLY A 721 5.63 -11.10 18.75
CA GLY A 721 5.06 -12.35 18.25
C GLY A 721 6.10 -13.48 18.12
N ALA A 722 7.30 -13.20 17.61
CA ALA A 722 8.37 -14.19 17.55
C ALA A 722 8.79 -14.68 18.95
N LYS A 723 8.76 -13.80 19.96
CA LYS A 723 9.06 -14.18 21.34
C LYS A 723 7.98 -15.07 21.93
N THR A 724 6.71 -14.81 21.61
CA THR A 724 5.57 -15.65 22.02
C THR A 724 5.70 -17.06 21.45
N VAL A 725 5.96 -17.20 20.14
CA VAL A 725 6.19 -18.52 19.52
C VAL A 725 7.37 -19.22 20.19
N ALA A 726 8.49 -18.51 20.41
CA ALA A 726 9.65 -19.09 21.07
C ALA A 726 9.36 -19.55 22.50
N PHE A 727 8.54 -18.80 23.26
CA PHE A 727 8.16 -19.13 24.63
C PHE A 727 7.26 -20.36 24.74
N GLU A 728 6.32 -20.53 23.81
CA GLU A 728 5.47 -21.73 23.79
C GLU A 728 6.23 -22.99 23.39
N LEU A 729 7.12 -22.87 22.40
CA LEU A 729 8.03 -23.96 22.04
C LEU A 729 8.96 -24.31 23.20
N ALA A 730 9.46 -23.32 23.94
CA ALA A 730 10.25 -23.54 25.15
C ALA A 730 9.45 -24.26 26.25
N THR A 731 8.17 -23.93 26.40
CA THR A 731 7.28 -24.57 27.37
C THR A 731 7.04 -26.04 27.01
N SER A 732 6.77 -26.32 25.74
CA SER A 732 6.64 -27.69 25.20
C SER A 732 7.93 -28.49 25.32
N TRP A 733 9.08 -27.84 25.10
CA TRP A 733 10.41 -28.42 25.27
C TRP A 733 10.70 -28.80 26.72
N LYS A 734 10.50 -27.88 27.67
CA LYS A 734 10.71 -28.14 29.11
C LYS A 734 9.83 -29.28 29.61
N LYS A 735 8.56 -29.29 29.21
CA LYS A 735 7.63 -30.39 29.52
C LYS A 735 8.13 -31.73 28.97
N ALA A 736 8.65 -31.76 27.74
CA ALA A 736 9.19 -32.99 27.16
C ALA A 736 10.44 -33.50 27.90
N LEU A 737 11.33 -32.60 28.34
CA LEU A 737 12.51 -32.96 29.14
C LEU A 737 12.16 -33.55 30.50
N GLU A 738 11.14 -33.00 31.16
CA GLU A 738 10.64 -33.50 32.45
C GLU A 738 10.02 -34.90 32.33
N VAL A 739 9.29 -35.16 31.24
CA VAL A 739 8.62 -36.44 31.00
C VAL A 739 9.59 -37.52 30.52
N PHE A 740 10.61 -37.17 29.72
CA PHE A 740 11.52 -38.14 29.08
C PHE A 740 13.02 -37.89 29.39
N PRO A 741 13.47 -38.01 30.65
CA PRO A 741 14.84 -37.66 31.05
C PRO A 741 15.93 -38.57 30.43
N THR A 742 15.62 -39.84 30.13
CA THR A 742 16.55 -40.79 29.52
C THR A 742 16.85 -40.41 28.07
N GLU A 743 15.82 -40.16 27.26
CA GLU A 743 15.96 -39.67 25.88
C GLU A 743 16.76 -38.36 25.84
N ALA A 744 16.56 -37.47 26.82
CA ALA A 744 17.27 -36.19 26.90
C ALA A 744 18.78 -36.38 27.08
N GLN A 745 19.18 -37.33 27.93
CA GLN A 745 20.59 -37.64 28.15
C GLN A 745 21.24 -38.27 26.91
N THR A 746 20.56 -39.19 26.24
CA THR A 746 21.04 -39.81 24.99
C THR A 746 21.20 -38.78 23.87
N LEU A 747 20.21 -37.89 23.70
CA LEU A 747 20.30 -36.79 22.74
C LEU A 747 21.48 -35.86 23.05
N LYS A 748 21.72 -35.54 24.32
CA LYS A 748 22.85 -34.72 24.74
C LYS A 748 24.20 -35.38 24.43
N GLU A 749 24.31 -36.70 24.63
CA GLU A 749 25.51 -37.46 24.30
C GLU A 749 25.79 -37.47 22.79
N LEU A 750 24.75 -37.67 21.97
CA LEU A 750 24.86 -37.56 20.52
C LEU A 750 25.34 -36.17 20.08
N LEU A 751 24.70 -35.10 20.59
CA LEU A 751 25.04 -33.73 20.21
C LEU A 751 26.46 -33.31 20.63
N LYS A 752 27.04 -33.92 21.68
CA LYS A 752 28.45 -33.70 22.06
C LYS A 752 29.45 -34.18 21.01
N LEU A 753 29.07 -35.14 20.17
CA LEU A 753 29.90 -35.63 19.06
C LEU A 753 30.04 -34.61 17.91
N LYS A 754 29.35 -33.45 18.01
CA LYS A 754 29.31 -32.38 17.00
C LYS A 754 28.80 -32.85 15.63
N ARG A 755 28.02 -33.94 15.62
CA ARG A 755 27.39 -34.54 14.45
C ARG A 755 26.03 -35.09 14.87
N ALA A 756 25.04 -34.92 14.03
CA ALA A 756 23.71 -35.47 14.22
C ALA A 756 23.05 -35.65 12.86
N VAL A 757 22.31 -36.75 12.71
CA VAL A 757 21.46 -37.04 11.54
C VAL A 757 20.04 -37.23 12.06
N LEU A 758 19.04 -36.68 11.37
CA LEU A 758 17.64 -36.72 11.80
C LEU A 758 17.13 -38.14 12.08
N ALA A 759 17.43 -39.11 11.21
CA ALA A 759 17.02 -40.51 11.39
C ALA A 759 17.61 -41.14 12.67
N GLU A 760 18.86 -40.81 13.01
CA GLU A 760 19.52 -41.28 14.24
C GLU A 760 18.89 -40.64 15.47
N VAL A 761 18.65 -39.32 15.43
CA VAL A 761 17.98 -38.59 16.50
C VAL A 761 16.57 -39.11 16.74
N GLN A 762 15.81 -39.36 15.68
CA GLN A 762 14.46 -39.91 15.76
C GLN A 762 14.45 -41.30 16.41
N THR A 763 15.46 -42.11 16.14
CA THR A 763 15.59 -43.45 16.73
C THR A 763 15.97 -43.39 18.20
N LEU A 764 16.88 -42.48 18.58
CA LEU A 764 17.41 -42.38 19.94
C LEU A 764 16.51 -41.58 20.90
N ALA A 765 15.76 -40.60 20.40
CA ALA A 765 14.94 -39.68 21.20
C ALA A 765 13.59 -39.34 20.51
N PRO A 766 12.73 -40.34 20.24
CA PRO A 766 11.53 -40.18 19.41
C PRO A 766 10.49 -39.19 19.97
N ASN A 767 10.36 -39.07 21.28
CA ASN A 767 9.36 -38.19 21.90
C ASN A 767 9.88 -36.76 22.02
N ILE A 768 11.14 -36.60 22.41
CA ILE A 768 11.80 -35.29 22.49
C ILE A 768 11.97 -34.67 21.09
N TYR A 769 12.28 -35.50 20.08
CA TYR A 769 12.40 -35.08 18.69
C TYR A 769 11.18 -34.28 18.21
N LYS A 770 9.96 -34.72 18.51
CA LYS A 770 8.73 -34.04 18.08
C LYS A 770 8.56 -32.65 18.69
N SER A 771 9.07 -32.44 19.91
CA SER A 771 9.03 -31.14 20.61
C SER A 771 10.16 -30.22 20.15
N LEU A 772 11.34 -30.79 19.84
CA LEU A 772 12.52 -30.03 19.41
C LEU A 772 12.50 -29.66 17.93
N ALA A 773 11.95 -30.54 17.09
CA ALA A 773 11.82 -30.38 15.64
C ALA A 773 10.33 -30.36 15.24
N PRO A 774 9.57 -29.32 15.63
CA PRO A 774 8.19 -29.16 15.17
C PRO A 774 8.12 -28.97 13.65
N VAL A 775 9.19 -28.43 13.06
CA VAL A 775 9.33 -28.22 11.63
C VAL A 775 10.56 -28.96 11.12
N VAL A 776 10.39 -29.80 10.11
CA VAL A 776 11.48 -30.52 9.45
C VAL A 776 11.59 -30.02 8.02
N MET A 777 12.82 -29.73 7.58
CA MET A 777 13.10 -29.20 6.25
C MET A 777 14.05 -30.15 5.51
N CYS A 778 13.64 -30.68 4.37
CA CYS A 778 14.50 -31.54 3.56
C CYS A 778 14.15 -31.47 2.08
N SER A 779 15.05 -32.00 1.26
CA SER A 779 14.76 -32.25 -0.14
C SER A 779 13.78 -33.42 -0.28
N PRO A 780 12.81 -33.39 -1.22
CA PRO A 780 11.90 -34.50 -1.48
C PRO A 780 12.65 -35.83 -1.72
N TYR A 781 13.83 -35.77 -2.35
CA TYR A 781 14.65 -36.94 -2.63
C TYR A 781 15.34 -37.54 -1.39
N GLU A 782 15.49 -36.77 -0.31
CA GLU A 782 16.12 -37.21 0.94
C GLU A 782 15.10 -37.82 1.91
N VAL A 783 13.79 -37.60 1.71
CA VAL A 783 12.72 -38.00 2.65
C VAL A 783 12.83 -39.46 3.11
N PRO A 784 13.00 -40.47 2.24
CA PRO A 784 13.06 -41.87 2.66
C PRO A 784 14.26 -42.21 3.56
N THR A 785 15.36 -41.46 3.43
CA THR A 785 16.60 -41.70 4.19
C THR A 785 16.65 -40.89 5.48
N VAL A 786 15.98 -39.74 5.50
CA VAL A 786 15.97 -38.80 6.62
C VAL A 786 14.84 -39.09 7.62
N LEU A 787 13.68 -39.55 7.13
CA LEU A 787 12.47 -39.74 7.94
C LEU A 787 12.05 -41.20 8.01
N SER A 788 11.70 -41.66 9.21
CA SER A 788 11.10 -42.99 9.37
C SER A 788 9.72 -43.09 8.72
N ARG A 789 9.32 -44.31 8.34
CA ARG A 789 8.00 -44.58 7.73
C ARG A 789 6.82 -44.25 8.64
N GLY A 790 7.01 -44.32 9.96
CA GLY A 790 5.96 -44.01 10.93
C GLY A 790 5.85 -42.53 11.28
N ASP A 791 6.70 -41.66 10.73
CA ASP A 791 6.64 -40.24 11.01
C ASP A 791 5.45 -39.58 10.30
N SER A 792 4.71 -38.76 11.03
CA SER A 792 3.52 -38.06 10.53
C SER A 792 3.57 -36.58 10.87
N PHE A 793 3.06 -35.79 9.94
CA PHE A 793 3.00 -34.33 10.00
C PHE A 793 1.55 -33.87 9.81
N ASP A 794 1.20 -32.76 10.42
CA ASP A 794 -0.10 -32.14 10.19
C ASP A 794 -0.13 -31.52 8.79
N VAL A 795 0.95 -30.83 8.41
CA VAL A 795 1.03 -30.04 7.17
C VAL A 795 2.33 -30.33 6.41
N ALA A 796 2.23 -30.59 5.11
CA ALA A 796 3.33 -30.53 4.16
C ALA A 796 3.30 -29.20 3.40
N ILE A 797 4.40 -28.46 3.44
CA ILE A 797 4.60 -27.25 2.64
C ILE A 797 5.59 -27.62 1.53
N VAL A 798 5.11 -27.66 0.30
CA VAL A 798 5.96 -27.88 -0.88
C VAL A 798 6.36 -26.52 -1.43
N LEU A 799 7.65 -26.27 -1.44
CA LEU A 799 8.31 -25.09 -1.97
C LEU A 799 8.85 -25.41 -3.35
N ASP A 800 8.80 -24.43 -4.26
CA ASP A 800 9.29 -24.58 -5.64
C ASP A 800 8.58 -25.72 -6.40
N GLY A 801 7.29 -25.90 -6.13
CA GLY A 801 6.47 -27.00 -6.66
C GLY A 801 6.27 -26.96 -8.19
N ALA A 802 6.52 -25.83 -8.84
CA ALA A 802 6.54 -25.77 -10.31
C ALA A 802 7.77 -26.47 -10.91
N GLY A 803 8.85 -26.65 -10.13
CA GLY A 803 10.09 -27.31 -10.53
C GLY A 803 10.17 -28.80 -10.20
N SER A 804 9.14 -29.40 -9.60
CA SER A 804 9.13 -30.82 -9.22
C SER A 804 7.80 -31.49 -9.54
N SER A 805 7.76 -32.81 -9.67
CA SER A 805 6.54 -33.57 -9.94
C SER A 805 5.85 -34.08 -8.66
N ILE A 806 4.63 -34.61 -8.79
CA ILE A 806 3.94 -35.29 -7.67
C ILE A 806 4.76 -36.51 -7.23
N ALA A 807 5.29 -37.27 -8.19
CA ALA A 807 6.06 -38.48 -7.94
C ALA A 807 7.30 -38.21 -7.08
N GLU A 808 8.04 -37.13 -7.37
CA GLU A 808 9.20 -36.70 -6.58
C GLU A 808 8.81 -36.35 -5.13
N ASN A 809 7.67 -35.71 -4.93
CA ASN A 809 7.20 -35.27 -3.60
C ASN A 809 6.36 -36.33 -2.86
N TYR A 810 6.03 -37.46 -3.50
CA TYR A 810 5.06 -38.45 -3.02
C TYR A 810 5.35 -38.93 -1.59
N SER A 811 6.61 -39.27 -1.31
CA SER A 811 7.04 -39.79 -0.01
C SER A 811 6.74 -38.79 1.13
N GLY A 812 6.95 -37.49 0.89
CA GLY A 812 6.63 -36.46 1.87
C GLY A 812 5.13 -36.22 2.03
N LEU A 813 4.39 -36.16 0.91
CA LEU A 813 2.93 -35.97 0.92
C LEU A 813 2.19 -37.13 1.61
N ALA A 814 2.65 -38.36 1.43
CA ALA A 814 2.08 -39.53 2.09
C ALA A 814 2.10 -39.45 3.63
N ARG A 815 3.02 -38.65 4.20
CA ARG A 815 3.21 -38.45 5.64
C ARG A 815 2.49 -37.23 6.21
N ALA A 816 1.76 -36.46 5.41
CA ALA A 816 1.07 -35.25 5.84
C ALA A 816 -0.44 -35.28 5.58
N SER A 817 -1.25 -34.70 6.47
CA SER A 817 -2.72 -34.69 6.31
C SER A 817 -3.24 -33.50 5.50
N GLN A 818 -2.43 -32.44 5.37
CA GLN A 818 -2.72 -31.22 4.64
C GLN A 818 -1.53 -30.86 3.76
N ALA A 819 -1.75 -30.30 2.56
CA ALA A 819 -0.68 -29.83 1.68
C ALA A 819 -0.89 -28.39 1.23
N ILE A 820 0.18 -27.60 1.28
CA ILE A 820 0.24 -26.22 0.80
C ILE A 820 1.39 -26.13 -0.21
N ILE A 821 1.06 -25.87 -1.47
CA ILE A 821 1.99 -26.02 -2.58
C ILE A 821 2.26 -24.66 -3.19
N PHE A 822 3.50 -24.17 -3.06
CA PHE A 822 3.95 -22.91 -3.63
C PHE A 822 4.64 -23.15 -4.98
N GLY A 823 4.33 -22.35 -5.99
CA GLY A 823 4.96 -22.47 -7.30
C GLY A 823 4.75 -21.25 -8.19
N ASP A 824 5.52 -21.21 -9.27
CA ASP A 824 5.44 -20.22 -10.32
C ASP A 824 5.79 -20.88 -11.67
N ASP A 825 4.75 -21.14 -12.49
CA ASP A 825 4.89 -21.81 -13.78
C ASP A 825 5.64 -20.94 -14.81
N ALA A 826 5.70 -19.62 -14.62
CA ALA A 826 6.33 -18.70 -15.56
C ALA A 826 7.86 -18.77 -15.53
N ILE A 827 8.45 -19.32 -14.47
CA ILE A 827 9.90 -19.36 -14.26
C ILE A 827 10.46 -20.76 -13.95
N ALA A 828 9.61 -21.76 -13.64
CA ALA A 828 10.04 -23.12 -13.31
C ALA A 828 9.19 -24.19 -14.02
N ALA A 829 9.80 -25.32 -14.37
CA ALA A 829 9.12 -26.50 -14.90
C ALA A 829 9.71 -27.78 -14.29
N ALA A 830 8.92 -28.85 -14.22
CA ALA A 830 9.39 -30.18 -13.81
C ALA A 830 10.21 -30.86 -14.93
N THR A 831 11.39 -30.33 -15.25
CA THR A 831 12.25 -30.83 -16.34
C THR A 831 13.01 -32.11 -15.97
N GLY A 832 13.07 -32.46 -14.68
CA GLY A 832 13.94 -33.50 -14.15
C GLY A 832 15.43 -33.18 -14.34
N PHE A 833 16.29 -34.17 -14.08
CA PHE A 833 17.75 -34.05 -14.23
C PHE A 833 18.39 -35.37 -14.65
N SER A 834 19.64 -35.31 -15.15
CA SER A 834 20.48 -36.48 -15.43
C SER A 834 21.52 -36.66 -14.34
N LEU A 835 21.77 -37.88 -13.89
CA LEU A 835 22.90 -38.18 -13.01
C LEU A 835 24.21 -38.22 -13.80
N GLU A 836 24.21 -38.90 -14.95
CA GLU A 836 25.42 -39.09 -15.76
C GLU A 836 25.73 -37.85 -16.62
N CYS A 837 27.02 -37.51 -16.74
CA CYS A 837 27.50 -36.55 -17.72
C CYS A 837 27.62 -37.22 -19.09
N LEU A 838 26.81 -36.82 -20.06
CA LEU A 838 26.82 -37.34 -21.43
C LEU A 838 27.18 -36.24 -22.43
N PRO A 839 27.82 -36.56 -23.57
CA PRO A 839 28.20 -35.56 -24.58
C PRO A 839 27.01 -34.95 -25.34
N ASP A 840 25.87 -35.65 -25.43
CA ASP A 840 24.59 -35.14 -25.94
C ASP A 840 23.50 -35.33 -24.87
N GLU A 841 23.06 -34.25 -24.21
CA GLU A 841 21.95 -34.27 -23.25
C GLU A 841 20.57 -34.02 -23.91
N SER A 842 20.49 -34.02 -25.24
CA SER A 842 19.28 -33.72 -26.04
C SER A 842 18.28 -34.88 -26.16
N SER A 843 18.14 -35.72 -25.14
CA SER A 843 17.08 -36.73 -25.13
C SER A 843 15.73 -36.05 -24.86
N GLU A 844 14.77 -36.18 -25.77
CA GLU A 844 13.36 -35.86 -25.52
C GLU A 844 12.86 -36.70 -24.33
N ARG A 845 12.89 -36.11 -23.14
CA ARG A 845 12.27 -36.71 -21.96
C ARG A 845 10.79 -36.36 -21.97
N VAL A 846 9.95 -37.33 -21.67
CA VAL A 846 8.56 -37.05 -21.34
C VAL A 846 8.58 -36.26 -20.04
N LEU A 847 8.28 -34.96 -20.13
CA LEU A 847 8.26 -34.08 -18.97
C LEU A 847 6.99 -34.37 -18.16
N PRO A 848 7.12 -34.76 -16.88
CA PRO A 848 5.96 -34.94 -16.03
C PRO A 848 5.27 -33.59 -15.77
N GLU A 849 4.01 -33.66 -15.39
CA GLU A 849 3.31 -32.47 -14.88
C GLU A 849 3.90 -32.06 -13.52
N SER A 850 4.04 -30.74 -13.30
CA SER A 850 4.53 -30.24 -12.02
C SER A 850 3.47 -30.43 -10.92
N ILE A 851 3.92 -30.62 -9.68
CA ILE A 851 3.00 -30.74 -8.53
C ILE A 851 2.17 -29.46 -8.35
N PHE A 852 2.72 -28.29 -8.68
CA PHE A 852 1.98 -27.04 -8.62
C PHE A 852 0.87 -26.96 -9.69
N THR A 853 1.17 -27.33 -10.93
CA THR A 853 0.20 -27.36 -12.03
C THR A 853 -0.93 -28.34 -11.74
N ALA A 854 -0.60 -29.53 -11.23
CA ALA A 854 -1.60 -30.49 -10.80
C ALA A 854 -2.44 -29.95 -9.63
N ALA A 855 -1.80 -29.41 -8.59
CA ALA A 855 -2.50 -28.90 -7.41
C ALA A 855 -3.46 -27.75 -7.72
N ARG A 856 -3.07 -26.78 -8.57
CA ARG A 856 -3.96 -25.65 -8.92
C ARG A 856 -5.20 -26.09 -9.72
N SER A 857 -5.17 -27.28 -10.33
CA SER A 857 -6.31 -27.81 -11.10
C SER A 857 -7.38 -28.42 -10.20
N VAL A 858 -6.99 -28.94 -9.02
CA VAL A 858 -7.88 -29.67 -8.09
C VAL A 858 -8.09 -28.98 -6.74
N MET A 859 -7.20 -28.04 -6.34
CA MET A 859 -7.25 -27.32 -5.07
C MET A 859 -7.53 -25.83 -5.28
N PRO A 860 -8.05 -25.11 -4.26
CA PRO A 860 -8.13 -23.65 -4.31
C PRO A 860 -6.78 -22.99 -4.60
N LEU A 861 -6.78 -21.92 -5.38
CA LEU A 861 -5.59 -21.13 -5.72
C LEU A 861 -5.63 -19.77 -5.01
N GLU A 862 -4.55 -19.42 -4.32
CA GLU A 862 -4.27 -18.05 -3.88
C GLU A 862 -3.08 -17.49 -4.68
N VAL A 863 -3.09 -16.19 -4.98
CA VAL A 863 -2.06 -15.57 -5.83
C VAL A 863 -1.45 -14.37 -5.11
N LEU A 864 -0.14 -14.45 -4.84
CA LEU A 864 0.62 -13.33 -4.27
C LEU A 864 0.96 -12.31 -5.37
N LYS A 865 0.25 -11.18 -5.41
CA LYS A 865 0.33 -10.21 -6.51
C LYS A 865 1.19 -8.96 -6.23
N ARG A 866 1.39 -8.58 -4.97
CA ARG A 866 2.01 -7.31 -4.61
C ARG A 866 3.51 -7.46 -4.41
N SER A 867 4.30 -6.76 -5.23
CA SER A 867 5.77 -6.79 -5.13
C SER A 867 6.28 -5.85 -4.03
N TYR A 868 7.21 -6.34 -3.22
CA TYR A 868 7.86 -5.61 -2.12
C TYR A 868 9.36 -5.41 -2.36
N ARG A 869 9.82 -5.43 -3.63
CA ARG A 869 11.22 -5.14 -3.99
C ARG A 869 11.57 -3.66 -3.78
N SER A 870 12.53 -3.40 -2.90
CA SER A 870 12.95 -2.03 -2.53
C SER A 870 13.59 -1.22 -3.66
N SER A 871 14.14 -1.86 -4.69
CA SER A 871 14.78 -1.22 -5.85
C SER A 871 13.90 -1.18 -7.09
N GLY A 872 12.62 -1.56 -6.97
CA GLY A 872 11.72 -1.77 -8.10
C GLY A 872 11.96 -3.12 -8.78
N GLN A 873 11.26 -3.35 -9.89
CA GLN A 873 11.45 -4.54 -10.73
C GLN A 873 12.18 -4.13 -12.01
N VAL A 874 13.27 -4.84 -12.31
CA VAL A 874 13.99 -4.68 -13.57
C VAL A 874 13.12 -5.13 -14.72
N LEU A 875 12.96 -4.27 -15.72
CA LEU A 875 12.03 -4.46 -16.84
C LEU A 875 10.62 -4.84 -16.37
N GLY A 876 10.14 -4.20 -15.28
CA GLY A 876 8.91 -4.59 -14.60
C GLY A 876 7.69 -4.68 -15.50
N ASP A 877 7.42 -3.65 -16.30
CA ASP A 877 6.24 -3.61 -17.18
C ASP A 877 6.31 -4.69 -18.27
N TYR A 878 7.49 -4.90 -18.87
CA TYR A 878 7.73 -5.97 -19.84
C TYR A 878 7.55 -7.36 -19.22
N VAL A 879 8.20 -7.62 -18.09
CA VAL A 879 8.10 -8.91 -17.41
C VAL A 879 6.65 -9.19 -17.01
N ASN A 880 5.92 -8.18 -16.53
CA ASN A 880 4.53 -8.32 -16.11
C ASN A 880 3.59 -8.63 -17.27
N SER A 881 3.72 -7.90 -18.37
CA SER A 881 2.87 -8.06 -19.55
C SER A 881 3.16 -9.39 -20.26
N GLU A 882 4.43 -9.69 -20.52
CA GLU A 882 4.83 -10.86 -21.31
C GLU A 882 4.65 -12.19 -20.55
N PHE A 883 5.03 -12.25 -19.27
CA PHE A 883 5.04 -13.52 -18.53
C PHE A 883 3.89 -13.70 -17.54
N TYR A 884 3.25 -12.60 -17.09
CA TYR A 884 2.28 -12.66 -16.00
C TYR A 884 0.90 -12.05 -16.32
N GLY A 885 0.69 -11.51 -17.53
CA GLY A 885 -0.59 -10.94 -17.95
C GLY A 885 -1.04 -9.77 -17.08
N ASP A 886 -0.12 -8.87 -16.73
CA ASP A 886 -0.35 -7.67 -15.90
C ASP A 886 -0.91 -7.93 -14.50
N ARG A 887 -0.73 -9.15 -13.99
CA ARG A 887 -1.22 -9.56 -12.66
C ARG A 887 -0.35 -9.06 -11.51
N ILE A 888 0.93 -8.72 -11.75
CA ILE A 888 1.84 -8.23 -10.70
C ILE A 888 1.61 -6.74 -10.46
N ILE A 889 1.63 -6.35 -9.19
CA ILE A 889 1.45 -4.98 -8.72
C ILE A 889 2.81 -4.44 -8.25
N PHE A 890 3.44 -3.61 -9.08
CA PHE A 890 4.69 -2.89 -8.76
C PHE A 890 4.45 -1.40 -8.48
N GLU A 891 5.19 -0.82 -7.54
CA GLU A 891 5.27 0.63 -7.41
C GLU A 891 6.49 1.14 -8.18
N PRO A 892 6.36 2.20 -8.99
CA PRO A 892 7.51 2.75 -9.71
C PRO A 892 8.49 3.40 -8.72
N SER A 893 9.78 3.30 -9.01
CA SER A 893 10.82 3.90 -8.16
C SER A 893 10.97 5.40 -8.42
N ARG A 894 11.49 6.13 -7.42
CA ARG A 894 11.88 7.54 -7.58
C ARG A 894 12.87 7.72 -8.73
N ASP A 895 13.79 6.79 -8.88
CA ASP A 895 14.82 6.84 -9.91
C ASP A 895 14.20 6.71 -11.32
N SER A 896 13.15 5.88 -11.49
CA SER A 896 12.41 5.81 -12.76
C SER A 896 11.71 7.13 -13.10
N TYR A 897 11.24 7.88 -12.10
CA TYR A 897 10.63 9.20 -12.30
C TYR A 897 11.64 10.22 -12.86
N PHE A 898 12.90 10.12 -12.44
CA PHE A 898 14.01 10.94 -12.95
C PHE A 898 14.65 10.40 -14.24
N GLY A 899 14.17 9.29 -14.80
CA GLY A 899 14.71 8.72 -16.04
C GLY A 899 15.95 7.86 -15.86
N LEU A 900 16.25 7.42 -14.65
CA LEU A 900 17.30 6.46 -14.39
C LEU A 900 16.73 5.05 -14.59
N SER A 901 17.19 4.35 -15.63
CA SER A 901 16.79 2.97 -15.90
C SER A 901 17.57 1.99 -15.01
N ASN A 902 16.90 0.93 -14.59
CA ASN A 902 17.52 -0.22 -13.92
C ASN A 902 17.97 -1.30 -14.92
N SER A 903 18.04 -0.95 -16.20
CA SER A 903 18.52 -1.79 -17.28
C SER A 903 19.45 -1.01 -18.20
N LEU A 904 20.45 -1.70 -18.73
CA LEU A 904 21.42 -1.17 -19.69
C LEU A 904 21.66 -2.17 -20.80
N LEU A 905 21.60 -1.72 -22.05
CA LEU A 905 22.03 -2.51 -23.22
C LEU A 905 23.44 -2.07 -23.64
N VAL A 906 24.40 -2.98 -23.55
CA VAL A 906 25.76 -2.81 -24.08
C VAL A 906 25.85 -3.51 -25.43
N LYS A 907 25.86 -2.71 -26.50
CA LYS A 907 25.99 -3.20 -27.87
C LYS A 907 27.45 -3.51 -28.18
N VAL A 908 27.73 -4.74 -28.58
CA VAL A 908 29.07 -5.18 -29.01
C VAL A 908 29.14 -5.16 -30.53
N ALA A 909 30.13 -4.46 -31.08
CA ALA A 909 30.37 -4.47 -32.51
C ALA A 909 31.01 -5.81 -32.91
N ALA A 910 30.23 -6.73 -33.47
CA ALA A 910 30.76 -8.00 -33.96
C ALA A 910 31.66 -7.79 -35.18
N ALA A 911 32.93 -8.22 -35.09
CA ALA A 911 33.73 -8.47 -36.28
C ALA A 911 33.13 -9.66 -37.05
N LYS A 912 33.34 -9.74 -38.36
CA LYS A 912 32.84 -10.85 -39.19
C LYS A 912 33.52 -12.17 -38.78
N ALA A 913 32.91 -12.91 -37.86
CA ALA A 913 33.39 -14.20 -37.38
C ALA A 913 32.83 -15.37 -38.22
N THR A 914 33.58 -16.47 -38.28
CA THR A 914 33.14 -17.74 -38.90
C THR A 914 32.12 -18.48 -38.04
N GLU A 915 32.18 -18.34 -36.72
CA GLU A 915 31.20 -18.89 -35.78
C GLU A 915 30.24 -17.80 -35.30
N THR A 916 28.95 -18.11 -35.26
CA THR A 916 27.89 -17.20 -34.76
C THR A 916 27.66 -17.32 -33.25
N GLU A 917 28.30 -18.28 -32.59
CA GLU A 917 28.17 -18.58 -31.17
C GLU A 917 29.46 -18.25 -30.43
N SER A 918 29.35 -17.53 -29.31
CA SER A 918 30.43 -17.11 -28.42
C SER A 918 31.49 -16.24 -29.11
N LEU A 919 31.15 -14.98 -29.40
CA LEU A 919 32.07 -14.02 -30.01
C LEU A 919 33.17 -13.56 -29.04
N ASP A 920 34.40 -13.37 -29.54
CA ASP A 920 35.55 -12.95 -28.74
C ASP A 920 35.36 -11.55 -28.14
N GLU A 921 34.76 -10.64 -28.90
CA GLU A 921 34.49 -9.27 -28.45
C GLU A 921 33.47 -9.25 -27.30
N GLU A 922 32.44 -10.10 -27.37
CA GLU A 922 31.41 -10.20 -26.32
C GLU A 922 31.99 -10.81 -25.04
N VAL A 923 32.80 -11.88 -25.16
CA VAL A 923 33.52 -12.46 -24.01
C VAL A 923 34.40 -11.41 -23.33
N THR A 924 35.15 -10.64 -24.11
CA THR A 924 36.04 -9.60 -23.59
C THR A 924 35.24 -8.52 -22.85
N GLN A 925 34.18 -8.01 -23.47
CA GLN A 925 33.33 -6.97 -22.90
C GLN A 925 32.66 -7.41 -21.59
N VAL A 926 32.18 -8.65 -21.52
CA VAL A 926 31.56 -9.21 -20.30
C VAL A 926 32.59 -9.32 -19.18
N VAL A 927 33.79 -9.83 -19.47
CA VAL A 927 34.88 -9.93 -18.48
C VAL A 927 35.30 -8.56 -17.95
N ASP A 928 35.37 -7.54 -18.81
CA ASP A 928 35.64 -6.17 -18.39
C ASP A 928 34.54 -5.59 -17.49
N LEU A 929 33.27 -5.90 -17.78
CA LEU A 929 32.14 -5.51 -16.92
C LEU A 929 32.18 -6.21 -15.56
N ILE A 930 32.56 -7.50 -15.51
CA ILE A 930 32.74 -8.25 -14.26
C ILE A 930 33.82 -7.57 -13.40
N PHE A 931 34.98 -7.26 -13.98
CA PHE A 931 36.05 -6.58 -13.24
C PHE A 931 35.69 -5.15 -12.83
N SER A 932 34.97 -4.43 -13.69
CA SER A 932 34.48 -3.08 -13.36
C SER A 932 33.53 -3.12 -12.17
N HIS A 933 32.61 -4.07 -12.13
CA HIS A 933 31.71 -4.27 -10.99
C HIS A 933 32.47 -4.62 -9.72
N ALA A 934 33.40 -5.59 -9.79
CA ALA A 934 34.21 -5.98 -8.64
C ALA A 934 35.06 -4.82 -8.07
N THR A 935 35.40 -3.83 -8.91
CA THR A 935 36.19 -2.66 -8.52
C THR A 935 35.33 -1.53 -7.95
N TRP A 936 34.23 -1.19 -8.62
CA TRP A 936 33.44 0.02 -8.33
C TRP A 936 32.14 -0.24 -7.56
N SER A 937 31.72 -1.50 -7.45
CA SER A 937 30.50 -1.89 -6.73
C SER A 937 30.66 -3.21 -5.95
N PRO A 938 31.77 -3.40 -5.20
CA PRO A 938 32.05 -4.67 -4.50
C PRO A 938 31.04 -5.03 -3.40
N GLN A 939 30.20 -4.09 -2.97
CA GLN A 939 29.14 -4.32 -1.99
C GLN A 939 27.91 -5.06 -2.54
N ASP A 940 27.71 -5.03 -3.86
CA ASP A 940 26.55 -5.64 -4.52
C ASP A 940 26.93 -7.00 -5.12
N SER A 941 26.07 -8.02 -4.93
CA SER A 941 26.29 -9.34 -5.54
C SER A 941 26.13 -9.30 -7.06
N LEU A 942 26.90 -10.14 -7.78
CA LEU A 942 26.91 -10.22 -9.23
C LEU A 942 26.68 -11.65 -9.72
N LEU A 943 25.79 -11.80 -10.70
CA LEU A 943 25.56 -13.04 -11.43
C LEU A 943 25.73 -12.81 -12.93
N VAL A 944 26.36 -13.75 -13.63
CA VAL A 944 26.49 -13.72 -15.09
C VAL A 944 25.71 -14.89 -15.67
N ALA A 945 24.79 -14.59 -16.57
CA ALA A 945 23.91 -15.55 -17.21
C ALA A 945 24.11 -15.53 -18.73
N THR A 946 24.02 -16.69 -19.37
CA THR A 946 24.10 -16.78 -20.84
C THR A 946 23.19 -17.84 -21.44
N ALA A 947 22.83 -17.66 -22.72
CA ALA A 947 22.02 -18.59 -23.49
C ALA A 947 22.81 -19.78 -24.06
N SER A 948 24.14 -19.85 -23.90
CA SER A 948 24.99 -20.93 -24.42
C SER A 948 25.92 -21.51 -23.36
N GLN A 949 25.92 -22.84 -23.22
CA GLN A 949 26.88 -23.57 -22.38
C GLN A 949 28.32 -23.34 -22.84
N LYS A 950 28.57 -23.37 -24.15
CA LYS A 950 29.88 -23.08 -24.75
C LYS A 950 30.34 -21.67 -24.42
N HIS A 951 29.43 -20.70 -24.40
CA HIS A 951 29.75 -19.32 -24.01
C HIS A 951 30.06 -19.20 -22.51
N ALA A 952 29.30 -19.86 -21.64
CA ALA A 952 29.55 -19.88 -20.19
C ALA A 952 30.95 -20.43 -19.85
N GLU A 953 31.35 -21.55 -20.48
CA GLU A 953 32.67 -22.14 -20.28
C GLU A 953 33.80 -21.23 -20.76
N ARG A 954 33.60 -20.51 -21.87
CA ARG A 954 34.57 -19.56 -22.39
C ARG A 954 34.70 -18.31 -21.53
N LEU A 955 33.59 -17.82 -20.97
CA LEU A 955 33.58 -16.73 -20.00
C LEU A 955 34.33 -17.12 -18.72
N ASP A 956 34.10 -18.33 -18.17
CA ASP A 956 34.85 -18.81 -17.00
C ASP A 956 36.35 -18.88 -17.31
N GLN A 957 36.74 -19.47 -18.44
CA GLN A 957 38.15 -19.55 -18.85
C GLN A 957 38.81 -18.17 -18.99
N ALA A 958 38.12 -17.21 -19.63
CA ALA A 958 38.61 -15.85 -19.80
C ALA A 958 38.72 -15.10 -18.47
N LEU A 959 37.75 -15.25 -17.58
CA LEU A 959 37.79 -14.69 -16.22
C LEU A 959 38.97 -15.25 -15.42
N GLN A 960 39.18 -16.57 -15.45
CA GLN A 960 40.31 -17.21 -14.75
C GLN A 960 41.67 -16.74 -15.29
N ALA A 961 41.78 -16.55 -16.61
CA ALA A 961 42.98 -15.98 -17.21
C ALA A 961 43.23 -14.55 -16.71
N GLY A 962 42.19 -13.70 -16.71
CA GLY A 962 42.27 -12.31 -16.23
C GLY A 962 42.53 -12.19 -14.73
N MET A 963 42.09 -13.16 -13.92
CA MET A 963 42.33 -13.17 -12.47
C MET A 963 43.82 -13.32 -12.10
N ARG A 964 44.65 -13.88 -12.98
CA ARG A 964 46.10 -14.00 -12.75
C ARG A 964 46.76 -12.64 -12.57
N ASP A 965 46.28 -11.63 -13.29
CA ASP A 965 46.81 -10.27 -13.26
C ASP A 965 46.13 -9.38 -12.20
N LYS A 966 44.96 -9.79 -11.68
CA LYS A 966 44.10 -9.00 -10.78
C LYS A 966 43.81 -9.69 -9.44
N ALA A 967 44.81 -10.31 -8.83
CA ALA A 967 44.65 -11.08 -7.58
C ALA A 967 44.01 -10.30 -6.40
N HIS A 968 44.11 -8.97 -6.37
CA HIS A 968 43.49 -8.12 -5.36
C HIS A 968 41.95 -8.15 -5.37
N LEU A 969 41.32 -8.62 -6.45
CA LEU A 969 39.86 -8.75 -6.56
C LEU A 969 39.32 -10.10 -6.05
N ALA A 970 40.19 -11.02 -5.62
CA ALA A 970 39.77 -12.37 -5.21
C ALA A 970 38.76 -12.38 -4.05
N GLU A 971 38.82 -11.39 -3.14
CA GLU A 971 37.89 -11.27 -2.01
C GLU A 971 36.43 -11.10 -2.46
N PHE A 972 36.19 -10.38 -3.55
CA PHE A 972 34.84 -10.19 -4.10
C PHE A 972 34.22 -11.53 -4.55
N PHE A 973 34.98 -12.34 -5.31
CA PHE A 973 34.51 -13.60 -5.86
C PHE A 973 34.19 -14.65 -4.79
N GLU A 974 34.85 -14.58 -3.64
CA GLU A 974 34.58 -15.42 -2.47
C GLU A 974 33.63 -14.78 -1.45
N GLY A 975 33.26 -13.50 -1.65
CA GLY A 975 32.38 -12.70 -0.82
C GLY A 975 30.89 -13.03 -0.97
N HIS A 976 30.02 -12.19 -0.40
CA HIS A 976 28.54 -12.29 -0.53
C HIS A 976 27.85 -13.56 0.00
N GLY A 977 28.55 -14.40 0.77
CA GLY A 977 27.94 -15.49 1.53
C GLY A 977 27.36 -16.58 0.64
N ARG A 978 26.02 -16.60 0.45
CA ARG A 978 25.32 -17.57 -0.42
C ARG A 978 25.09 -17.05 -1.83
N GLU A 979 25.26 -15.76 -2.06
CA GLU A 979 25.16 -15.11 -3.37
C GLU A 979 26.55 -14.87 -3.96
N LYS A 980 27.41 -15.88 -3.83
CA LYS A 980 28.74 -15.86 -4.43
C LYS A 980 28.64 -15.67 -5.94
N PHE A 981 29.65 -15.01 -6.49
CA PHE A 981 29.76 -14.80 -7.92
C PHE A 981 29.77 -16.12 -8.67
N GLU A 982 29.01 -16.17 -9.76
CA GLU A 982 28.88 -17.35 -10.60
C GLU A 982 28.63 -16.95 -12.07
N ILE A 983 29.15 -17.76 -12.99
CA ILE A 983 28.84 -17.71 -14.42
C ILE A 983 28.06 -18.98 -14.72
N THR A 984 26.82 -18.83 -15.18
CA THR A 984 25.92 -19.96 -15.41
C THR A 984 25.07 -19.75 -16.68
N THR A 985 24.35 -20.79 -17.09
CA THR A 985 23.39 -20.70 -18.19
C THR A 985 22.01 -20.26 -17.70
N ILE A 986 21.15 -19.80 -18.61
CA ILE A 986 19.76 -19.46 -18.28
C ILE A 986 18.92 -20.66 -17.82
N GLN A 987 19.32 -21.88 -18.20
CA GLN A 987 18.68 -23.12 -17.75
C GLN A 987 19.08 -23.46 -16.31
N ASP A 988 20.36 -23.28 -15.96
CA ASP A 988 20.93 -23.61 -14.64
C ASP A 988 20.83 -22.45 -13.63
N LEU A 989 20.08 -21.40 -13.98
CA LEU A 989 19.99 -20.16 -13.20
C LEU A 989 19.21 -20.34 -11.88
N ALA A 990 18.61 -21.50 -11.62
CA ALA A 990 18.12 -21.97 -10.32
C ALA A 990 17.25 -21.01 -9.48
N HIS A 991 16.60 -19.99 -10.06
CA HIS A 991 16.07 -18.81 -9.35
C HIS A 991 17.09 -18.17 -8.38
N ARG A 992 18.36 -18.15 -8.77
CA ARG A 992 19.42 -17.39 -8.12
C ARG A 992 19.05 -15.93 -8.18
N ILE A 993 19.32 -15.22 -7.10
CA ILE A 993 19.05 -13.79 -7.00
C ILE A 993 20.37 -13.09 -6.76
N ALA A 994 20.62 -12.03 -7.52
CA ALA A 994 21.77 -11.15 -7.34
C ALA A 994 21.32 -9.69 -7.38
N ASP A 995 22.09 -8.81 -6.77
CA ASP A 995 21.83 -7.37 -6.88
C ASP A 995 21.96 -6.89 -8.33
N ARG A 996 22.99 -7.39 -9.03
CA ARG A 996 23.21 -7.10 -10.44
C ARG A 996 23.35 -8.38 -11.25
N VAL A 997 22.73 -8.40 -12.42
CA VAL A 997 22.85 -9.50 -13.38
C VAL A 997 23.45 -8.97 -14.67
N ILE A 998 24.46 -9.67 -15.21
CA ILE A 998 24.92 -9.47 -16.57
C ILE A 998 24.35 -10.62 -17.40
N PHE A 999 23.47 -10.31 -18.34
CA PHE A 999 22.95 -11.28 -19.29
C PHE A 999 23.73 -11.14 -20.61
N SER A 1000 24.57 -12.12 -20.92
CA SER A 1000 25.32 -12.20 -22.17
C SER A 1000 24.58 -13.10 -23.16
N VAL A 1001 24.08 -12.53 -24.26
CA VAL A 1001 23.32 -13.29 -25.25
C VAL A 1001 24.19 -14.39 -25.85
N GLY A 1002 25.47 -14.10 -26.12
CA GLY A 1002 26.45 -15.09 -26.58
C GLY A 1002 26.28 -15.51 -28.04
N PHE A 1003 25.45 -14.80 -28.81
CA PHE A 1003 25.22 -15.04 -30.22
C PHE A 1003 25.35 -13.73 -31.01
N GLY A 1004 25.84 -13.83 -32.24
CA GLY A 1004 25.94 -12.70 -33.14
C GLY A 1004 25.78 -13.07 -34.62
N LYS A 1005 26.03 -12.09 -35.49
CA LYS A 1005 25.83 -12.23 -36.94
C LYS A 1005 26.91 -13.11 -37.57
N GLY A 1006 26.53 -13.91 -38.55
CA GLY A 1006 27.47 -14.70 -39.35
C GLY A 1006 28.31 -13.82 -40.28
N SER A 1007 29.36 -14.41 -40.88
CA SER A 1007 30.25 -13.76 -41.86
C SER A 1007 29.55 -13.03 -43.02
N ASN A 1008 28.35 -13.46 -43.38
CA ASN A 1008 27.44 -12.95 -44.41
C ASN A 1008 26.37 -11.97 -43.88
N GLY A 1009 26.41 -11.61 -42.60
CA GLY A 1009 25.45 -10.70 -41.96
C GLY A 1009 24.10 -11.33 -41.59
N SER A 1010 23.93 -12.65 -41.78
CA SER A 1010 22.70 -13.35 -41.41
C SER A 1010 22.59 -13.56 -39.91
N ALA A 1011 21.36 -13.51 -39.39
CA ALA A 1011 21.02 -13.90 -38.03
C ALA A 1011 21.40 -15.38 -37.76
N PRO A 1012 21.69 -15.75 -36.49
CA PRO A 1012 21.95 -17.13 -36.12
C PRO A 1012 20.72 -18.02 -36.38
N LYS A 1013 20.94 -19.31 -36.70
CA LYS A 1013 19.85 -20.28 -36.94
C LYS A 1013 19.13 -20.74 -35.67
N SER A 1014 19.78 -20.58 -34.52
CA SER A 1014 19.27 -20.93 -33.18
C SER A 1014 19.93 -20.02 -32.17
N LEU A 1015 19.19 -19.62 -31.14
CA LEU A 1015 19.66 -18.75 -30.05
C LEU A 1015 20.01 -19.58 -28.79
N GLY A 1016 20.58 -20.77 -29.00
CA GLY A 1016 20.91 -21.71 -27.92
C GLY A 1016 19.70 -22.06 -27.06
N LEU A 1017 19.83 -21.88 -25.74
CA LEU A 1017 18.80 -22.18 -24.76
C LEU A 1017 17.54 -21.30 -24.88
N ILE A 1018 17.63 -20.13 -25.54
CA ILE A 1018 16.45 -19.28 -25.81
C ILE A 1018 15.53 -19.96 -26.83
N SER A 1019 16.10 -20.71 -27.78
CA SER A 1019 15.34 -21.45 -28.79
C SER A 1019 14.84 -22.82 -28.31
N HIS A 1020 15.09 -23.16 -27.04
CA HIS A 1020 14.50 -24.34 -26.42
C HIS A 1020 12.99 -24.17 -26.21
N ARG A 1021 12.24 -25.27 -26.08
CA ARG A 1021 10.79 -25.25 -25.79
C ARG A 1021 10.44 -24.43 -24.55
N ASP A 1022 11.29 -24.51 -23.52
CA ASP A 1022 11.20 -23.75 -22.27
C ASP A 1022 12.09 -22.49 -22.25
N GLY A 1023 12.61 -22.06 -23.40
CA GLY A 1023 13.55 -20.94 -23.49
C GLY A 1023 12.98 -19.60 -22.99
N SER A 1024 11.69 -19.34 -23.22
CA SER A 1024 10.99 -18.18 -22.68
C SER A 1024 10.97 -18.18 -21.15
N ARG A 1025 10.80 -19.36 -20.53
CA ARG A 1025 10.81 -19.57 -19.08
C ARG A 1025 12.19 -19.35 -18.47
N TYR A 1026 13.23 -19.85 -19.13
CA TYR A 1026 14.62 -19.62 -18.71
C TYR A 1026 14.99 -18.14 -18.78
N LEU A 1027 14.56 -17.44 -19.83
CA LEU A 1027 14.75 -16.00 -19.95
C LEU A 1027 13.96 -15.24 -18.88
N ALA A 1028 12.69 -15.59 -18.64
CA ALA A 1028 11.89 -15.01 -17.55
C ALA A 1028 12.58 -15.17 -16.20
N ASN A 1029 13.13 -16.35 -15.90
CA ASN A 1029 13.89 -16.62 -14.68
C ASN A 1029 15.11 -15.69 -14.57
N CYS A 1030 15.89 -15.55 -15.66
CA CYS A 1030 17.04 -14.64 -15.72
C CYS A 1030 16.65 -13.18 -15.44
N LEU A 1031 15.54 -12.71 -15.98
CA LEU A 1031 15.07 -11.33 -15.79
C LEU A 1031 14.63 -11.06 -14.35
N VAL A 1032 13.96 -12.02 -13.70
CA VAL A 1032 13.52 -11.87 -12.32
C VAL A 1032 14.65 -12.04 -11.30
N SER A 1033 15.77 -12.66 -11.68
CA SER A 1033 16.96 -12.82 -10.82
C SER A 1033 17.64 -11.51 -10.42
N ALA A 1034 17.49 -10.44 -11.22
CA ALA A 1034 18.10 -9.14 -10.92
C ALA A 1034 17.26 -8.35 -9.90
N ARG A 1035 17.84 -8.01 -8.74
CA ARG A 1035 17.16 -7.14 -7.76
C ARG A 1035 17.25 -5.66 -8.11
N LYS A 1036 18.45 -5.17 -8.44
CA LYS A 1036 18.72 -3.74 -8.63
C LYS A 1036 18.93 -3.37 -10.09
N HIS A 1037 19.69 -4.16 -10.84
CA HIS A 1037 20.09 -3.79 -12.20
C HIS A 1037 20.36 -4.99 -13.10
N ILE A 1038 19.97 -4.92 -14.37
CA ILE A 1038 20.40 -5.86 -15.41
C ILE A 1038 21.22 -5.16 -16.50
N THR A 1039 22.36 -5.73 -16.85
CA THR A 1039 23.14 -5.30 -18.01
C THR A 1039 23.04 -6.39 -19.06
N VAL A 1040 22.39 -6.09 -20.18
CA VAL A 1040 22.33 -7.00 -21.32
C VAL A 1040 23.50 -6.68 -22.24
N VAL A 1041 24.35 -7.66 -22.51
CA VAL A 1041 25.41 -7.58 -23.49
C VAL A 1041 24.96 -8.37 -24.71
N SER A 1042 24.95 -7.73 -25.87
CA SER A 1042 24.54 -8.38 -27.11
C SER A 1042 25.28 -7.84 -28.32
N ALA A 1043 25.63 -8.75 -29.23
CA ALA A 1043 26.08 -8.44 -30.57
C ALA A 1043 24.93 -8.35 -31.59
N LEU A 1044 23.68 -8.56 -31.15
CA LEU A 1044 22.46 -8.49 -31.95
C LEU A 1044 21.63 -7.26 -31.54
N ASP A 1045 20.95 -6.65 -32.50
CA ASP A 1045 19.96 -5.61 -32.26
C ASP A 1045 18.53 -6.15 -32.43
N ALA A 1046 17.52 -5.45 -31.91
CA ALA A 1046 16.12 -5.85 -32.06
C ALA A 1046 15.71 -5.95 -33.55
N VAL A 1047 16.32 -5.13 -34.41
CA VAL A 1047 16.10 -5.16 -35.87
C VAL A 1047 16.74 -6.37 -36.56
N ASP A 1048 17.64 -7.09 -35.90
CA ASP A 1048 18.30 -8.27 -36.46
C ASP A 1048 17.52 -9.57 -36.20
N LEU A 1049 16.57 -9.52 -35.26
CA LEU A 1049 15.75 -10.64 -34.79
C LEU A 1049 14.39 -10.64 -35.52
N VAL A 1050 14.41 -10.86 -36.83
CA VAL A 1050 13.18 -10.72 -37.66
C VAL A 1050 12.58 -12.07 -38.06
N ASP A 1051 13.32 -13.17 -37.93
CA ASP A 1051 12.85 -14.49 -38.36
C ASP A 1051 11.93 -15.12 -37.30
N PRO A 1052 10.60 -15.20 -37.53
CA PRO A 1052 9.66 -15.76 -36.56
C PRO A 1052 9.73 -17.29 -36.50
N SER A 1053 10.48 -17.96 -37.40
CA SER A 1053 10.65 -19.42 -37.34
C SER A 1053 11.59 -19.85 -36.22
N ILE A 1054 12.40 -18.93 -35.68
CA ILE A 1054 13.30 -19.18 -34.55
C ILE A 1054 12.52 -19.03 -33.25
N ILE A 1055 12.33 -20.13 -32.53
CA ILE A 1055 11.68 -20.13 -31.21
C ILE A 1055 12.43 -19.16 -30.27
N GLY A 1056 11.68 -18.35 -29.52
CA GLY A 1056 12.21 -17.38 -28.55
C GLY A 1056 12.78 -16.09 -29.15
N CYS A 1057 12.79 -15.95 -30.49
CA CYS A 1057 13.26 -14.75 -31.19
C CYS A 1057 12.42 -13.51 -30.85
N ASP A 1058 11.10 -13.65 -30.80
CA ASP A 1058 10.17 -12.56 -30.47
C ASP A 1058 10.41 -12.01 -29.06
N VAL A 1059 10.53 -12.90 -28.07
CA VAL A 1059 10.77 -12.53 -26.67
C VAL A 1059 12.11 -11.79 -26.52
N LEU A 1060 13.17 -12.24 -27.20
CA LEU A 1060 14.46 -11.54 -27.16
C LEU A 1060 14.38 -10.17 -27.86
N ARG A 1061 13.69 -10.09 -29.00
CA ARG A 1061 13.49 -8.84 -29.74
C ARG A 1061 12.75 -7.80 -28.91
N GLU A 1062 11.65 -8.18 -28.28
CA GLU A 1062 10.84 -7.29 -27.45
C GLU A 1062 11.63 -6.81 -26.23
N MET A 1063 12.35 -7.71 -25.55
CA MET A 1063 13.24 -7.34 -24.44
C MET A 1063 14.28 -6.29 -24.86
N LEU A 1064 14.99 -6.50 -25.99
CA LEU A 1064 15.98 -5.54 -26.49
C LEU A 1064 15.32 -4.21 -26.91
N GLY A 1065 14.11 -4.28 -27.46
CA GLY A 1065 13.28 -3.12 -27.79
C GLY A 1065 12.93 -2.29 -26.55
N GLU A 1066 12.44 -2.93 -25.50
CA GLU A 1066 12.06 -2.29 -24.23
C GLU A 1066 13.23 -1.61 -23.53
N ILE A 1067 14.40 -2.26 -23.47
CA ILE A 1067 15.61 -1.63 -22.90
C ILE A 1067 16.04 -0.38 -23.70
N SER A 1068 15.70 -0.33 -24.98
CA SER A 1068 16.03 0.79 -25.88
C SER A 1068 14.97 1.90 -25.90
N LYS A 1069 13.78 1.69 -25.31
CA LYS A 1069 12.72 2.71 -25.29
C LYS A 1069 13.06 3.84 -24.32
N PRO A 1070 12.84 5.11 -24.70
CA PRO A 1070 12.87 6.20 -23.74
C PRO A 1070 11.73 6.07 -22.73
N ASN A 1071 11.95 6.62 -21.53
CA ASN A 1071 11.11 6.52 -20.34
C ASN A 1071 9.58 6.58 -20.59
N PRO A 1072 8.76 5.88 -19.79
CA PRO A 1072 7.32 5.76 -20.01
C PRO A 1072 6.62 7.12 -20.06
N LYS A 1073 5.66 7.25 -20.98
CA LYS A 1073 4.78 8.42 -21.11
C LYS A 1073 3.76 8.46 -19.97
N ALA A 1074 3.37 9.66 -19.55
CA ALA A 1074 2.34 9.86 -18.52
C ALA A 1074 0.99 9.25 -18.95
N ILE A 1075 0.24 8.70 -17.99
CA ILE A 1075 -1.10 8.18 -18.21
C ILE A 1075 -2.07 9.36 -18.25
N GLU A 1076 -2.75 9.57 -19.37
CA GLU A 1076 -3.88 10.49 -19.47
C GLU A 1076 -5.08 9.88 -18.74
N ALA A 1077 -5.22 10.20 -17.45
CA ALA A 1077 -6.35 9.80 -16.62
C ALA A 1077 -6.98 11.03 -15.97
N ASP A 1078 -8.30 10.98 -15.77
CA ASP A 1078 -9.05 12.03 -15.10
C ASP A 1078 -8.47 12.28 -13.69
N VAL A 1079 -8.20 13.54 -13.37
CA VAL A 1079 -7.51 13.93 -12.13
C VAL A 1079 -8.56 14.45 -11.17
N ASN A 1080 -8.60 13.89 -9.96
CA ASN A 1080 -9.49 14.40 -8.91
C ASN A 1080 -9.25 15.91 -8.70
N PRO A 1081 -10.32 16.75 -8.68
CA PRO A 1081 -10.19 18.21 -8.62
C PRO A 1081 -9.34 18.73 -7.47
N MET A 1082 -9.38 18.07 -6.30
CA MET A 1082 -8.58 18.48 -5.12
C MET A 1082 -7.08 18.33 -5.36
N ILE A 1083 -6.68 17.26 -6.04
CA ILE A 1083 -5.27 17.01 -6.38
C ILE A 1083 -4.82 17.92 -7.52
N ALA A 1084 -5.70 18.23 -8.47
CA ALA A 1084 -5.42 19.20 -9.51
C ALA A 1084 -5.16 20.60 -8.91
N ASP A 1085 -6.00 21.06 -7.98
CA ASP A 1085 -5.79 22.34 -7.28
C ASP A 1085 -4.49 22.36 -6.47
N LEU A 1086 -4.21 21.28 -5.72
CA LEU A 1086 -2.96 21.14 -4.98
C LEU A 1086 -1.73 21.17 -5.90
N ALA A 1087 -1.79 20.50 -7.05
CA ALA A 1087 -0.70 20.49 -8.02
C ALA A 1087 -0.42 21.90 -8.57
N ILE A 1088 -1.47 22.67 -8.87
CA ILE A 1088 -1.35 24.07 -9.32
C ILE A 1088 -0.68 24.93 -8.24
N ARG A 1089 -1.11 24.81 -6.98
CA ARG A 1089 -0.53 25.56 -5.84
C ARG A 1089 0.94 25.23 -5.62
N LEU A 1090 1.28 23.94 -5.63
CA LEU A 1090 2.66 23.47 -5.51
C LEU A 1090 3.53 24.00 -6.66
N THR A 1091 3.01 24.00 -7.88
CA THR A 1091 3.72 24.53 -9.06
C THR A 1091 4.02 26.02 -8.91
N LYS A 1092 3.08 26.81 -8.37
CA LYS A 1092 3.30 28.23 -8.06
C LYS A 1092 4.37 28.46 -6.98
N LEU A 1093 4.51 27.53 -6.04
CA LEU A 1093 5.57 27.56 -5.03
C LEU A 1093 6.94 27.11 -5.57
N GLY A 1094 7.05 26.73 -6.85
CA GLY A 1094 8.29 26.27 -7.49
C GLY A 1094 8.54 24.76 -7.40
N VAL A 1095 7.53 23.98 -7.00
CA VAL A 1095 7.61 22.51 -6.97
C VAL A 1095 7.20 21.94 -8.32
N THR A 1096 8.00 21.05 -8.90
CA THR A 1096 7.57 20.32 -10.10
C THR A 1096 6.57 19.25 -9.70
N THR A 1097 5.38 19.25 -10.30
CA THR A 1097 4.33 18.27 -10.00
C THR A 1097 4.03 17.39 -11.21
N ARG A 1098 3.74 16.11 -10.95
CA ARG A 1098 3.14 15.19 -11.92
C ARG A 1098 1.95 14.48 -11.29
N THR A 1099 0.79 14.62 -11.90
CA THR A 1099 -0.43 13.90 -11.53
C THR A 1099 -0.47 12.56 -12.25
N ASN A 1100 -1.01 11.52 -11.60
CA ASN A 1100 -1.19 10.18 -12.16
C ASN A 1100 0.07 9.60 -12.84
N PHE A 1101 1.25 9.77 -12.23
CA PHE A 1101 2.52 9.23 -12.75
C PHE A 1101 2.44 7.71 -12.95
N SER A 1102 1.71 7.03 -12.08
CA SER A 1102 1.19 5.68 -12.31
C SER A 1102 -0.27 5.63 -11.89
N SER A 1103 -0.97 4.54 -12.23
CA SER A 1103 -2.36 4.31 -11.79
C SER A 1103 -2.55 4.40 -10.27
N ARG A 1104 -1.47 4.14 -9.52
CA ARG A 1104 -1.44 4.13 -8.05
C ARG A 1104 -0.76 5.34 -7.42
N LEU A 1105 0.02 6.14 -8.15
CA LEU A 1105 0.66 7.37 -7.63
C LEU A 1105 -0.09 8.60 -8.12
N LYS A 1106 -1.02 9.10 -7.29
CA LYS A 1106 -1.96 10.18 -7.64
C LYS A 1106 -1.27 11.53 -7.86
N LEU A 1107 -0.35 11.90 -6.98
CA LEU A 1107 0.43 13.13 -7.09
C LEU A 1107 1.86 12.89 -6.64
N VAL A 1108 2.79 13.22 -7.54
CA VAL A 1108 4.22 13.28 -7.26
C VAL A 1108 4.66 14.74 -7.27
N ALA A 1109 5.40 15.14 -6.23
CA ALA A 1109 5.93 16.49 -6.05
C ALA A 1109 7.45 16.42 -5.90
N SER A 1110 8.21 17.17 -6.70
CA SER A 1110 9.68 17.08 -6.72
C SER A 1110 10.37 18.43 -6.77
N VAL A 1111 11.52 18.54 -6.10
CA VAL A 1111 12.42 19.69 -6.07
C VAL A 1111 13.86 19.17 -6.13
N GLY A 1112 14.58 19.45 -7.22
CA GLY A 1112 15.91 18.86 -7.46
C GLY A 1112 15.83 17.33 -7.49
N GLU A 1113 16.65 16.66 -6.68
CA GLU A 1113 16.64 15.19 -6.54
C GLU A 1113 15.62 14.67 -5.52
N LYS A 1114 14.99 15.55 -4.73
CA LYS A 1114 13.97 15.14 -3.76
C LYS A 1114 12.63 14.99 -4.45
N ALA A 1115 11.94 13.89 -4.18
CA ALA A 1115 10.58 13.69 -4.65
C ALA A 1115 9.72 13.00 -3.60
N ALA A 1116 8.49 13.49 -3.46
CA ALA A 1116 7.50 13.00 -2.53
C ALA A 1116 6.26 12.48 -3.26
N VAL A 1117 5.69 11.40 -2.74
CA VAL A 1117 4.35 10.93 -3.08
C VAL A 1117 3.37 11.53 -2.08
N VAL A 1118 2.35 12.21 -2.60
CA VAL A 1118 1.26 12.78 -1.82
C VAL A 1118 0.05 11.86 -1.91
N GLU A 1119 -0.36 11.30 -0.77
CA GLU A 1119 -1.39 10.24 -0.71
C GLU A 1119 -2.65 10.71 0.05
N PRO A 1120 -3.78 10.94 -0.67
CA PRO A 1120 -5.06 11.33 -0.09
C PRO A 1120 -5.88 10.15 0.46
N ASP A 1121 -6.97 10.39 1.20
CA ASP A 1121 -7.76 9.31 1.83
C ASP A 1121 -8.33 8.34 0.80
N TRP A 1122 -8.89 8.86 -0.29
CA TRP A 1122 -9.49 8.04 -1.34
C TRP A 1122 -8.45 7.23 -2.11
N GLY A 1123 -7.20 7.71 -2.17
CA GLY A 1123 -6.06 6.99 -2.73
C GLY A 1123 -5.71 5.72 -1.96
N LEU A 1124 -6.12 5.66 -0.68
CA LEU A 1124 -5.90 4.52 0.21
C LEU A 1124 -7.06 3.52 0.21
N LEU A 1125 -8.18 3.79 -0.46
CA LEU A 1125 -9.31 2.86 -0.50
C LEU A 1125 -8.92 1.56 -1.24
N GLY A 1126 -9.49 0.42 -0.79
CA GLY A 1126 -9.21 -0.91 -1.34
C GLY A 1126 -7.97 -1.64 -0.78
N TYR A 1127 -7.11 -0.96 -0.02
CA TYR A 1127 -6.03 -1.61 0.74
C TYR A 1127 -6.53 -2.06 2.12
N ASN A 1128 -5.88 -3.03 2.78
CA ASN A 1128 -6.13 -3.27 4.20
C ASN A 1128 -5.41 -2.21 5.08
N LEU A 1129 -5.73 -2.11 6.37
CA LEU A 1129 -5.15 -1.07 7.23
C LEU A 1129 -3.62 -1.16 7.35
N SER A 1130 -3.07 -2.37 7.45
CA SER A 1130 -1.62 -2.62 7.51
C SER A 1130 -0.91 -2.18 6.22
N GLU A 1131 -1.50 -2.47 5.06
CA GLU A 1131 -1.03 -2.04 3.76
C GLU A 1131 -1.03 -0.51 3.66
N ARG A 1132 -2.15 0.13 4.02
CA ARG A 1132 -2.33 1.60 3.94
C ARG A 1132 -1.33 2.38 4.77
N HIS A 1133 -1.19 2.01 6.05
CA HIS A 1133 -0.51 2.87 7.03
C HIS A 1133 0.92 2.40 7.35
N ARG A 1134 1.31 1.19 6.91
CA ARG A 1134 2.62 0.61 7.23
C ARG A 1134 3.35 0.10 5.99
N LEU A 1135 2.85 -0.94 5.31
CA LEU A 1135 3.61 -1.63 4.26
C LEU A 1135 3.86 -0.75 3.03
N ARG A 1136 2.84 -0.08 2.51
CA ARG A 1136 2.96 0.79 1.33
C ARG A 1136 3.84 2.02 1.64
N PRO A 1137 3.65 2.76 2.75
CA PRO A 1137 4.57 3.84 3.12
C PRO A 1137 6.02 3.39 3.28
N MET A 1138 6.26 2.23 3.89
CA MET A 1138 7.61 1.66 4.02
C MET A 1138 8.22 1.31 2.66
N MET A 1139 7.43 0.69 1.78
CA MET A 1139 7.85 0.34 0.42
C MET A 1139 8.20 1.58 -0.40
N LEU A 1140 7.34 2.61 -0.41
CA LEU A 1140 7.59 3.85 -1.14
C LEU A 1140 8.88 4.55 -0.65
N ARG A 1141 9.10 4.60 0.66
CA ARG A 1141 10.36 5.11 1.24
C ARG A 1141 11.57 4.30 0.80
N SER A 1142 11.45 2.97 0.74
CA SER A 1142 12.54 2.11 0.28
C SER A 1142 12.88 2.30 -1.20
N LEU A 1143 11.89 2.68 -2.01
CA LEU A 1143 12.02 3.06 -3.43
C LEU A 1143 12.56 4.49 -3.64
N GLY A 1144 12.91 5.19 -2.56
CA GLY A 1144 13.48 6.54 -2.55
C GLY A 1144 12.46 7.67 -2.41
N TRP A 1145 11.16 7.38 -2.31
CA TRP A 1145 10.13 8.43 -2.19
C TRP A 1145 10.00 8.95 -0.76
N ASP A 1146 9.85 10.27 -0.61
CA ASP A 1146 9.27 10.82 0.60
C ASP A 1146 7.75 10.55 0.61
N TYR A 1147 7.22 9.99 1.70
CA TYR A 1147 5.78 9.68 1.80
C TYR A 1147 5.07 10.76 2.62
N ILE A 1148 4.16 11.50 2.00
CA ILE A 1148 3.37 12.54 2.64
C ILE A 1148 1.89 12.16 2.64
N ARG A 1149 1.36 11.94 3.84
CA ARG A 1149 -0.06 11.66 4.07
C ARG A 1149 -0.84 12.96 4.13
N VAL A 1150 -1.93 13.07 3.36
CA VAL A 1150 -2.81 14.26 3.34
C VAL A 1150 -4.27 13.83 3.48
N PRO A 1151 -4.89 14.02 4.65
CA PRO A 1151 -6.33 13.80 4.81
C PRO A 1151 -7.15 14.75 3.95
N SER A 1152 -8.22 14.23 3.36
CA SER A 1152 -9.05 14.92 2.38
C SER A 1152 -9.71 16.16 2.98
N PHE A 1153 -10.17 16.06 4.22
CA PHE A 1153 -10.76 17.20 4.93
C PHE A 1153 -9.78 18.33 5.13
N GLU A 1154 -8.51 18.04 5.45
CA GLU A 1154 -7.49 19.06 5.59
C GLU A 1154 -7.20 19.73 4.24
N LEU A 1155 -7.08 18.93 3.18
CA LEU A 1155 -6.88 19.41 1.83
C LEU A 1155 -8.04 20.27 1.33
N PHE A 1156 -9.27 19.93 1.71
CA PHE A 1156 -10.46 20.69 1.37
C PHE A 1156 -10.56 22.00 2.16
N ALA A 1157 -10.27 21.96 3.46
CA ALA A 1157 -10.41 23.10 4.35
C ALA A 1157 -9.34 24.18 4.13
N ASP A 1158 -8.07 23.80 3.97
CA ASP A 1158 -6.97 24.74 3.72
C ASP A 1158 -5.92 24.15 2.76
N PRO A 1159 -6.20 24.14 1.44
CA PRO A 1159 -5.28 23.62 0.43
C PRO A 1159 -3.97 24.42 0.35
N GLU A 1160 -3.98 25.70 0.74
CA GLU A 1160 -2.79 26.56 0.73
C GLU A 1160 -1.81 26.16 1.85
N LEU A 1161 -2.31 25.94 3.06
CA LEU A 1161 -1.49 25.45 4.18
C LEU A 1161 -0.87 24.09 3.83
N VAL A 1162 -1.64 23.18 3.24
CA VAL A 1162 -1.14 21.86 2.81
C VAL A 1162 -0.05 22.00 1.75
N ALA A 1163 -0.25 22.84 0.73
CA ALA A 1163 0.76 23.10 -0.30
C ALA A 1163 2.06 23.65 0.29
N ARG A 1164 1.97 24.61 1.22
CA ARG A 1164 3.13 25.17 1.92
C ARG A 1164 3.87 24.14 2.76
N ARG A 1165 3.13 23.29 3.50
CA ARG A 1165 3.73 22.21 4.30
C ARG A 1165 4.51 21.23 3.43
N ILE A 1166 3.96 20.84 2.28
CA ILE A 1166 4.63 19.95 1.32
C ILE A 1166 5.87 20.63 0.72
N ALA A 1167 5.76 21.90 0.31
CA ALA A 1167 6.89 22.66 -0.23
C ALA A 1167 8.05 22.79 0.78
N ILE A 1168 7.73 23.07 2.05
CA ILE A 1168 8.71 23.12 3.15
C ILE A 1168 9.34 21.73 3.37
N ALA A 1169 8.56 20.66 3.36
CA ALA A 1169 9.08 19.29 3.49
C ALA A 1169 10.06 18.92 2.35
N LEU A 1170 9.81 19.42 1.13
CA LEU A 1170 10.70 19.26 -0.03
C LEU A 1170 11.91 20.21 0.00
N GLY A 1171 11.98 21.14 0.96
CA GLY A 1171 13.14 22.02 1.18
C GLY A 1171 13.03 23.42 0.55
N ILE A 1172 11.82 23.87 0.19
CA ILE A 1172 11.59 25.25 -0.28
C ILE A 1172 11.40 26.18 0.92
N GLU A 1173 12.15 27.28 0.94
CA GLU A 1173 11.95 28.36 1.90
C GLU A 1173 10.75 29.23 1.48
N VAL A 1174 9.57 28.92 2.01
CA VAL A 1174 8.36 29.69 1.72
C VAL A 1174 8.34 30.98 2.55
N SER A 1175 8.34 32.14 1.88
CA SER A 1175 8.16 33.43 2.56
C SER A 1175 6.76 33.52 3.19
N LYS A 1176 6.63 34.13 4.37
CA LYS A 1176 5.31 34.30 5.06
C LYS A 1176 4.28 35.14 4.28
N LYS A 1177 4.65 35.82 3.18
CA LYS A 1177 3.70 36.62 2.40
C LYS A 1177 2.85 35.72 1.48
N PRO A 1178 1.52 35.78 1.55
CA PRO A 1178 0.64 35.09 0.58
C PRO A 1178 0.84 35.67 -0.81
N GLN A 1179 1.09 34.80 -1.80
CA GLN A 1179 0.99 35.17 -3.21
C GLN A 1179 -0.44 34.84 -3.66
N PRO A 1180 -1.19 35.79 -4.26
CA PRO A 1180 -2.57 35.54 -4.67
C PRO A 1180 -2.64 34.46 -5.76
N LEU A 1181 -3.62 33.56 -5.65
CA LEU A 1181 -3.79 32.39 -6.54
C LEU A 1181 -4.26 32.74 -7.95
N PHE A 1182 -4.79 33.93 -8.17
CA PHE A 1182 -5.18 34.39 -9.49
C PHE A 1182 -4.34 35.62 -9.78
N GLU A 1183 -3.43 35.51 -10.76
CA GLU A 1183 -3.04 36.69 -11.50
C GLU A 1183 -4.33 37.16 -12.17
N MET A 1184 -4.98 38.17 -11.60
CA MET A 1184 -5.68 39.13 -12.46
C MET A 1184 -4.64 39.48 -13.51
N GLU A 1185 -4.91 39.17 -14.79
CA GLU A 1185 -4.05 39.55 -15.90
C GLU A 1185 -3.47 40.94 -15.59
N PRO A 1186 -2.15 41.16 -15.71
CA PRO A 1186 -1.61 42.49 -15.50
C PRO A 1186 -2.39 43.40 -16.43
N ARG A 1187 -3.24 44.27 -15.86
CA ARG A 1187 -3.98 45.28 -16.61
C ARG A 1187 -2.98 45.86 -17.58
N ALA A 1188 -3.29 45.84 -18.88
CA ALA A 1188 -2.44 46.47 -19.88
C ALA A 1188 -2.07 47.86 -19.34
N PHE A 1189 -0.83 48.32 -19.54
CA PHE A 1189 -0.37 49.58 -18.94
C PHE A 1189 -1.37 50.72 -19.19
N GLU A 1190 -2.03 50.71 -20.34
CA GLU A 1190 -3.10 51.61 -20.79
C GLU A 1190 -4.34 51.68 -19.86
N ASP A 1191 -4.62 50.61 -19.09
CA ASP A 1191 -5.73 50.48 -18.14
C ASP A 1191 -5.33 50.76 -16.67
N THR A 1192 -4.09 51.21 -16.44
CA THR A 1192 -3.64 51.65 -15.12
C THR A 1192 -3.91 53.15 -14.93
N HIS A 1193 -4.28 53.57 -13.71
CA HIS A 1193 -4.46 54.99 -13.38
C HIS A 1193 -3.19 55.84 -13.68
N SER A 1194 -2.02 55.21 -13.68
CA SER A 1194 -0.74 55.80 -14.10
C SER A 1194 -0.65 56.16 -15.58
N ALA A 1195 -1.37 55.48 -16.48
CA ALA A 1195 -1.41 55.83 -17.90
C ALA A 1195 -2.29 57.07 -18.19
N TRP A 1196 -3.15 57.45 -17.25
CA TRP A 1196 -4.07 58.59 -17.35
C TRP A 1196 -3.60 59.85 -16.61
N GLY A 1197 -2.37 59.84 -16.06
CA GLY A 1197 -1.65 61.06 -15.68
C GLY A 1197 -1.97 61.69 -14.32
N ASP A 1198 -2.58 60.97 -13.37
CA ASP A 1198 -2.83 61.53 -12.03
C ASP A 1198 -1.68 61.26 -11.04
N PRO A 1199 -1.13 62.29 -10.37
CA PRO A 1199 -0.03 62.13 -9.44
C PRO A 1199 -0.48 61.53 -8.11
N VAL A 1200 0.35 60.62 -7.63
CA VAL A 1200 0.26 59.88 -6.37
C VAL A 1200 0.39 60.84 -5.19
N ASP A 1201 -0.72 61.42 -4.74
CA ASP A 1201 -0.87 61.92 -3.37
C ASP A 1201 -2.36 62.18 -3.06
N SER A 1202 -3.06 61.14 -2.62
CA SER A 1202 -4.33 61.28 -1.90
C SER A 1202 -4.30 60.38 -0.66
N ASN A 1203 -4.70 60.96 0.46
CA ASN A 1203 -4.73 60.42 1.82
C ASN A 1203 -5.54 59.11 2.00
N ASP A 1204 -6.23 58.61 0.97
CA ASP A 1204 -7.13 57.45 1.07
C ASP A 1204 -6.40 56.12 1.30
N GLN A 1205 -5.11 56.02 0.97
CA GLN A 1205 -4.33 54.79 1.19
C GLN A 1205 -4.08 54.48 2.67
N ARG A 1206 -4.39 55.42 3.57
CA ARG A 1206 -4.31 55.26 5.03
C ARG A 1206 -5.61 54.72 5.65
N LEU A 1207 -6.71 54.62 4.90
CA LEU A 1207 -7.98 54.01 5.34
C LEU A 1207 -8.06 52.49 5.05
N ARG A 1208 -6.91 51.89 4.73
CA ARG A 1208 -6.67 50.46 4.54
C ARG A 1208 -6.79 49.60 5.83
N GLU A 1209 -7.49 50.06 6.87
CA GLU A 1209 -7.48 49.38 8.19
C GLU A 1209 -8.85 48.96 8.77
N ASP A 1210 -9.95 48.91 8.00
CA ASP A 1210 -11.19 48.28 8.51
C ASP A 1210 -11.74 47.16 7.59
N LYS A 1211 -11.87 45.96 8.18
CA LYS A 1211 -12.13 44.65 7.57
C LYS A 1211 -13.56 44.47 7.02
N PRO A 1212 -13.77 43.53 6.06
CA PRO A 1212 -15.00 42.71 6.05
C PRO A 1212 -14.75 41.23 5.57
N PRO A 1213 -15.75 40.33 5.38
CA PRO A 1213 -16.26 39.39 6.40
C PRO A 1213 -16.36 37.92 5.89
N HIS A 1214 -15.60 36.97 6.43
CA HIS A 1214 -15.78 35.52 6.17
C HIS A 1214 -15.29 34.65 7.34
N TRP A 1215 -15.61 35.08 8.55
CA TRP A 1215 -15.72 34.18 9.70
C TRP A 1215 -17.21 33.89 9.93
N GLY A 1216 -17.67 32.81 9.29
CA GLY A 1216 -18.54 31.83 9.92
C GLY A 1216 -17.68 30.64 10.32
#